data_AF-A0A937WCM1-F1
#
_entry.id   AF-A0A937WCM1-F1
#
_cell.length_a   1.000
_cell.length_b   1.000
_cell.length_c   1.000
_cell.angle_alpha   90.00
_cell.angle_beta   90.00
_cell.angle_gamma   90.00
#
_symmetry.space_group_name_H-M   'P 1'
#
loop_
_entity.id
_entity.type
_entity.pdbx_description
1 polymer ?
#
loop_
_entity_poly.entity_id
_entity_poly.type
_entity_poly.pdbx_seq_one_letter_code
_entity_poly.pdbx_strand_id
1 'polypeptide(L)'
;MKCKLTDLQSLTYKIILIATLLFIGVSIAVAIGEENSIESAQNLFSQGKYEEALAVLDKFLEAEPNNAEAHAWKGNVLGTLSQRASDMMQMMQYGMQAMQEFETAVQLDPNNITGLMGRGMSMLMAPPPFGNLDVAVSDFQKVVELEPNHVDGHFHLGVAYQKKGEIEKAKAEFEKTLQLKPDHANAKAELEKLSTISSPLKGEGKGEGELPAPSADGKKKYGESWYEEQNGFSILHLKGSPYDMGYQQGMLIKDGMGMMTEADAHQIFGLDEQTLPQIQEATKRIDKFIPEEYREQMRGLADALEISYDEILLWNTLADVMMAHNCTNFLAFGKATADGKVIHGANLEFGYDIVTNRMMTNNGNMAWLVVYEPDDGHKFAMVTPVPMMVWGYYGINDAGLTSSLTQLPAKDNTIEGMPTMMLLRKVIQYADSVPNALKIVQETPRAWGASMMFADGKTNQGAVIECSATQHVIREPVDEALVATNRMADKKLYEAMEKGALSDDFEKGMSLREQRYGQMFKTNVGKIDVSKAVDFLRDHLDLSTGKNTISFPVAIGSAGIVSSVVFRPADFNFWVARGAVPMVYGEFIGFNLKALLAGEKSEITPARILRDAYLDSEEFKMELKKAEEEAYQRRKR
;
A
#
# COMPACT_ATOMS: atom_id res chain seq x y z
N MET A 1 23.31 -67.54 75.11
CA MET A 1 23.18 -66.10 74.77
C MET A 1 24.55 -65.51 74.47
N LYS A 2 25.01 -65.55 73.22
CA LYS A 2 26.07 -64.65 72.70
C LYS A 2 25.80 -64.43 71.21
N CYS A 3 24.66 -63.82 70.90
CA CYS A 3 24.50 -63.15 69.62
C CYS A 3 25.47 -61.97 69.69
N LYS A 4 26.55 -62.02 68.90
CA LYS A 4 27.63 -61.04 68.96
C LYS A 4 27.04 -59.67 68.64
N LEU A 5 27.23 -58.71 69.54
CA LEU A 5 26.83 -57.31 69.40
C LEU A 5 27.24 -56.68 68.05
N THR A 6 28.24 -57.26 67.38
CA THR A 6 28.78 -56.85 66.08
C THR A 6 27.82 -57.06 64.90
N ASP A 7 26.93 -58.07 64.92
CA ASP A 7 26.00 -58.31 63.81
C ASP A 7 24.79 -57.38 63.84
N LEU A 8 24.31 -57.00 65.04
CA LEU A 8 23.27 -55.99 65.19
C LEU A 8 23.78 -54.60 64.78
N GLN A 9 25.02 -54.24 65.15
CA GLN A 9 25.61 -52.97 64.72
C GLN A 9 25.79 -52.90 63.20
N SER A 10 26.20 -53.99 62.55
CA SER A 10 26.32 -54.08 61.08
C SER A 10 24.98 -53.91 60.36
N LEU A 11 23.91 -54.54 60.85
CA LEU A 11 22.57 -54.42 60.25
C LEU A 11 22.00 -53.02 60.47
N THR A 12 22.19 -52.44 61.66
CA THR A 12 21.73 -51.08 61.97
C THR A 12 22.48 -50.05 61.12
N TYR A 13 23.79 -50.22 60.91
CA TYR A 13 24.58 -49.35 60.02
C TYR A 13 24.12 -49.43 58.57
N LYS A 14 23.79 -50.64 58.08
CA LYS A 14 23.27 -50.81 56.70
C LYS A 14 21.90 -50.19 56.52
N ILE A 15 21.00 -50.32 57.49
CA ILE A 15 19.68 -49.69 57.45
C ILE A 15 19.80 -48.16 57.49
N ILE A 16 20.65 -47.62 58.37
CA ILE A 16 20.93 -46.18 58.44
C ILE A 16 21.55 -45.69 57.13
N LEU A 17 22.50 -46.43 56.54
CA LEU A 17 23.13 -46.04 55.28
C LEU A 17 22.13 -46.03 54.12
N ILE A 18 21.26 -47.05 54.03
CA ILE A 18 20.20 -47.11 53.01
C ILE A 18 19.17 -46.00 53.21
N ALA A 19 18.75 -45.75 54.45
CA ALA A 19 17.83 -44.66 54.77
C ALA A 19 18.44 -43.29 54.44
N THR A 20 19.73 -43.08 54.75
CA THR A 20 20.46 -41.84 54.41
C THR A 20 20.62 -41.68 52.90
N LEU A 21 20.94 -42.75 52.17
CA LEU A 21 21.04 -42.72 50.70
C LEU A 21 19.69 -42.47 50.03
N LEU A 22 18.59 -43.03 50.57
CA LEU A 22 17.22 -42.74 50.12
C LEU A 22 16.84 -41.30 50.43
N PHE A 23 17.18 -40.78 51.61
CA PHE A 23 16.90 -39.39 51.98
C PHE A 23 17.70 -38.41 51.12
N ILE A 24 18.99 -38.67 50.88
CA ILE A 24 19.83 -37.89 49.96
C ILE A 24 19.28 -37.99 48.53
N GLY A 25 18.87 -39.17 48.07
CA GLY A 25 18.27 -39.35 46.75
C GLY A 25 16.96 -38.58 46.57
N VAL A 26 16.10 -38.55 47.59
CA VAL A 26 14.88 -37.74 47.60
C VAL A 26 15.19 -36.24 47.68
N SER A 27 16.15 -35.82 48.51
CA SER A 27 16.56 -34.40 48.60
C SER A 27 17.23 -33.90 47.31
N ILE A 28 17.99 -34.74 46.60
CA ILE A 28 18.58 -34.41 45.29
C ILE A 28 17.48 -34.36 44.23
N ALA A 29 16.51 -35.29 44.23
CA ALA A 29 15.38 -35.25 43.31
C ALA A 29 14.47 -34.03 43.53
N VAL A 30 14.26 -33.62 44.78
CA VAL A 30 13.53 -32.39 45.13
C VAL A 30 14.31 -31.15 44.70
N ALA A 31 15.63 -31.09 44.94
CA ALA A 31 16.47 -29.97 44.51
C ALA A 31 16.57 -29.84 42.97
N ILE A 32 16.67 -30.96 42.24
CA ILE A 32 16.64 -30.99 40.77
C ILE A 32 15.24 -30.62 40.25
N GLY A 33 14.18 -30.98 40.98
CA GLY A 33 12.80 -30.60 40.67
C GLY A 33 12.51 -29.11 40.90
N GLU A 34 13.11 -28.50 41.92
CA GLU A 34 13.03 -27.05 42.16
C GLU A 34 13.80 -26.26 41.09
N GLU A 35 15.02 -26.70 40.71
CA GLU A 35 15.82 -26.04 39.67
C GLU A 35 15.18 -26.07 38.27
N ASN A 36 14.37 -27.08 37.96
CA ASN A 36 13.71 -27.22 36.66
C ASN A 36 12.19 -27.11 36.78
N SER A 37 11.70 -26.08 37.47
CA SER A 37 10.27 -25.79 37.62
C SER A 37 9.83 -24.60 36.77
N ILE A 38 8.52 -24.49 36.50
CA ILE A 38 7.94 -23.30 35.84
C ILE A 38 8.27 -22.03 36.66
N GLU A 39 8.19 -22.09 37.99
CA GLU A 39 8.52 -20.97 38.88
C GLU A 39 9.99 -20.52 38.73
N SER A 40 10.93 -21.47 38.60
CA SER A 40 12.33 -21.16 38.32
C SER A 40 12.51 -20.46 36.96
N ALA A 41 11.80 -20.90 35.92
CA ALA A 41 11.80 -20.23 34.62
C ALA A 41 11.21 -18.81 34.68
N GLN A 42 10.11 -18.61 35.41
CA GLN A 42 9.49 -17.30 35.64
C GLN A 42 10.46 -16.33 36.36
N ASN A 43 11.18 -16.84 37.37
CA ASN A 43 12.17 -16.05 38.09
C ASN A 43 13.33 -15.63 37.17
N LEU A 44 13.87 -16.57 36.37
CA LEU A 44 14.89 -16.26 35.37
C LEU A 44 14.40 -15.25 34.33
N PHE A 45 13.16 -15.38 33.87
CA PHE A 45 12.52 -14.42 32.96
C PHE A 45 12.46 -13.02 33.59
N SER A 46 12.06 -12.90 34.87
CA SER A 46 12.03 -11.62 35.58
C SER A 46 13.41 -10.96 35.74
N GLN A 47 14.49 -11.76 35.74
CA GLN A 47 15.88 -11.30 35.77
C GLN A 47 16.43 -10.96 34.37
N GLY A 48 15.64 -11.15 33.30
CA GLY A 48 16.05 -10.93 31.92
C GLY A 48 16.93 -12.03 31.32
N LYS A 49 17.02 -13.20 31.97
CA LYS A 49 17.82 -14.36 31.56
C LYS A 49 16.99 -15.34 30.72
N TYR A 50 16.66 -14.96 29.50
CA TYR A 50 15.65 -15.67 28.71
C TYR A 50 16.13 -17.00 28.14
N GLU A 51 17.40 -17.09 27.76
CA GLU A 51 17.99 -18.33 27.25
C GLU A 51 18.08 -19.39 28.35
N GLU A 52 18.38 -18.98 29.59
CA GLU A 52 18.35 -19.86 30.77
C GLU A 52 16.91 -20.30 31.10
N ALA A 53 15.95 -19.37 31.06
CA ALA A 53 14.54 -19.69 31.26
C ALA A 53 13.99 -20.67 30.21
N LEU A 54 14.39 -20.49 28.94
CA LEU A 54 14.01 -21.38 27.85
C LEU A 54 14.54 -22.80 28.08
N ALA A 55 15.81 -22.94 28.47
CA ALA A 55 16.43 -24.23 28.75
C ALA A 55 15.76 -24.96 29.92
N VAL A 56 15.35 -24.23 30.96
CA VAL A 56 14.57 -24.79 32.07
C VAL A 56 13.22 -25.34 31.60
N LEU A 57 12.51 -24.56 30.77
CA LEU A 57 11.20 -24.96 30.25
C LEU A 57 11.28 -26.14 29.28
N ASP A 58 12.31 -26.19 28.43
CA ASP A 58 12.56 -27.33 27.54
C ASP A 58 12.77 -28.62 28.35
N LYS A 59 13.62 -28.56 29.39
CA LYS A 59 13.87 -29.72 30.25
C LYS A 59 12.66 -30.13 31.09
N PHE A 60 11.84 -29.16 31.51
CA PHE A 60 10.58 -29.46 32.19
C PHE A 60 9.60 -30.18 31.25
N LEU A 61 9.45 -29.68 30.01
CA LEU A 61 8.57 -30.27 29.00
C LEU A 61 9.04 -31.64 28.49
N GLU A 62 10.33 -32.00 28.62
CA GLU A 62 10.79 -33.38 28.40
C GLU A 62 10.12 -34.38 29.36
N ALA A 63 9.89 -33.96 30.62
CA ALA A 63 9.25 -34.80 31.64
C ALA A 63 7.71 -34.67 31.61
N GLU A 64 7.20 -33.47 31.33
CA GLU A 64 5.77 -33.15 31.31
C GLU A 64 5.34 -32.50 29.98
N PRO A 65 5.34 -33.24 28.85
CA PRO A 65 5.11 -32.69 27.52
C PRO A 65 3.68 -32.20 27.25
N ASN A 66 2.75 -32.41 28.18
CA ASN A 66 1.35 -31.99 28.07
C ASN A 66 0.99 -30.94 29.13
N ASN A 67 1.98 -30.22 29.68
CA ASN A 67 1.76 -29.18 30.67
C ASN A 67 1.46 -27.83 29.98
N ALA A 68 0.20 -27.43 29.97
CA ALA A 68 -0.26 -26.20 29.30
C ALA A 68 0.44 -24.94 29.81
N GLU A 69 0.69 -24.84 31.11
CA GLU A 69 1.32 -23.67 31.71
C GLU A 69 2.80 -23.54 31.30
N ALA A 70 3.53 -24.66 31.23
CA ALA A 70 4.90 -24.66 30.75
C ALA A 70 5.00 -24.25 29.27
N HIS A 71 4.09 -24.73 28.42
CA HIS A 71 3.98 -24.29 27.02
C HIS A 71 3.69 -22.78 26.93
N ALA A 72 2.75 -22.25 27.73
CA ALA A 72 2.44 -20.83 27.74
C ALA A 72 3.65 -19.96 28.15
N TRP A 73 4.38 -20.38 29.20
CA TRP A 73 5.60 -19.67 29.63
C TRP A 73 6.74 -19.77 28.63
N LYS A 74 6.85 -20.90 27.94
CA LYS A 74 7.84 -21.06 26.86
C LYS A 74 7.53 -20.13 25.70
N GLY A 75 6.26 -20.00 25.33
CA GLY A 75 5.78 -19.00 24.37
C GLY A 75 6.19 -17.57 24.74
N ASN A 76 6.01 -17.17 26.00
CA ASN A 76 6.41 -15.83 26.48
C ASN A 76 7.93 -15.59 26.37
N VAL A 77 8.73 -16.59 26.75
CA VAL A 77 10.21 -16.52 26.65
C VAL A 77 10.63 -16.37 25.19
N LEU A 78 10.10 -17.19 24.30
CA LEU A 78 10.38 -17.16 22.86
C LEU A 78 9.91 -15.85 22.22
N GLY A 79 8.72 -15.34 22.57
CA GLY A 79 8.23 -14.06 22.09
C GLY A 79 9.14 -12.90 22.50
N THR A 80 9.72 -12.96 23.69
CA THR A 80 10.68 -11.95 24.16
C THR A 80 12.04 -12.06 23.45
N LEU A 81 12.53 -13.28 23.22
CA LEU A 81 13.74 -13.53 22.42
C LEU A 81 13.56 -13.04 20.97
N SER A 82 12.37 -13.25 20.39
CA SER A 82 12.01 -12.73 19.06
C SER A 82 12.17 -11.21 18.99
N GLN A 83 11.63 -10.48 19.98
CA GLN A 83 11.74 -9.02 20.03
C GLN A 83 13.17 -8.50 20.23
N ARG A 84 14.07 -9.32 20.78
CA ARG A 84 15.47 -8.95 21.05
C ARG A 84 16.46 -9.46 19.99
N ALA A 85 16.00 -10.21 19.01
CA ALA A 85 16.86 -10.77 17.98
C ALA A 85 17.52 -9.66 17.14
N SER A 86 18.81 -9.83 16.85
CA SER A 86 19.62 -8.86 16.08
C SER A 86 19.49 -9.04 14.56
N ASP A 87 18.90 -10.16 14.11
CA ASP A 87 18.63 -10.43 12.71
C ASP A 87 17.21 -10.98 12.51
N MET A 88 16.69 -10.72 11.31
CA MET A 88 15.30 -11.02 10.93
C MET A 88 14.98 -12.52 10.94
N MET A 89 15.97 -13.37 10.66
CA MET A 89 15.76 -14.82 10.58
C MET A 89 15.55 -15.40 11.97
N GLN A 90 16.36 -14.99 12.96
CA GLN A 90 16.17 -15.37 14.36
C GLN A 90 14.87 -14.79 14.94
N MET A 91 14.55 -13.54 14.61
CA MET A 91 13.28 -12.91 15.01
C MET A 91 12.09 -13.77 14.55
N MET A 92 12.04 -14.12 13.26
CA MET A 92 10.97 -14.95 12.70
C MET A 92 10.93 -16.34 13.30
N GLN A 93 12.10 -16.97 13.49
CA GLN A 93 12.19 -18.31 14.08
C GLN A 93 11.57 -18.34 15.48
N TYR A 94 12.00 -17.44 16.37
CA TYR A 94 11.48 -17.38 17.73
C TYR A 94 10.00 -16.99 17.77
N GLY A 95 9.56 -16.09 16.88
CA GLY A 95 8.15 -15.69 16.77
C GLY A 95 7.26 -16.88 16.39
N MET A 96 7.64 -17.64 15.36
CA MET A 96 6.90 -18.83 14.93
C MET A 96 6.84 -19.91 16.02
N GLN A 97 7.95 -20.11 16.74
CA GLN A 97 7.96 -21.05 17.87
C GLN A 97 7.05 -20.55 19.00
N ALA A 98 7.07 -19.26 19.34
CA ALA A 98 6.18 -18.70 20.36
C ALA A 98 4.71 -18.94 20.03
N MET A 99 4.31 -18.68 18.78
CA MET A 99 2.94 -18.94 18.30
C MET A 99 2.53 -20.40 18.50
N GLN A 100 3.40 -21.34 18.14
CA GLN A 100 3.13 -22.77 18.28
C GLN A 100 2.99 -23.21 19.74
N GLU A 101 3.81 -22.64 20.63
CA GLU A 101 3.75 -22.94 22.06
C GLU A 101 2.46 -22.40 22.69
N PHE A 102 2.02 -21.19 22.32
CA PHE A 102 0.72 -20.66 22.76
C PHE A 102 -0.47 -21.45 22.21
N GLU A 103 -0.42 -21.87 20.95
CA GLU A 103 -1.41 -22.76 20.34
C GLU A 103 -1.52 -24.07 21.14
N THR A 104 -0.38 -24.68 21.47
CA THR A 104 -0.32 -25.93 22.25
C THR A 104 -0.87 -25.73 23.66
N ALA A 105 -0.54 -24.62 24.33
CA ALA A 105 -1.06 -24.30 25.65
C ALA A 105 -2.60 -24.20 25.65
N VAL A 106 -3.20 -23.51 24.68
CA VAL A 106 -4.66 -23.36 24.57
C VAL A 106 -5.33 -24.67 24.15
N GLN A 107 -4.66 -25.52 23.36
CA GLN A 107 -5.18 -26.86 23.03
C GLN A 107 -5.22 -27.79 24.25
N LEU A 108 -4.19 -27.74 25.10
CA LEU A 108 -4.08 -28.57 26.30
C LEU A 108 -5.01 -28.09 27.42
N ASP A 109 -5.13 -26.77 27.59
CA ASP A 109 -6.08 -26.15 28.51
C ASP A 109 -6.71 -24.89 27.85
N PRO A 110 -7.95 -25.01 27.34
CA PRO A 110 -8.67 -23.91 26.71
C PRO A 110 -8.97 -22.71 27.62
N ASN A 111 -8.78 -22.85 28.94
CA ASN A 111 -8.95 -21.76 29.90
C ASN A 111 -7.61 -21.20 30.41
N ASN A 112 -6.48 -21.61 29.83
CA ASN A 112 -5.17 -21.10 30.22
C ASN A 112 -5.03 -19.62 29.82
N ILE A 113 -5.13 -18.72 30.79
CA ILE A 113 -5.13 -17.27 30.56
C ILE A 113 -3.84 -16.80 29.88
N THR A 114 -2.68 -17.30 30.31
CA THR A 114 -1.39 -16.95 29.71
C THR A 114 -1.31 -17.40 28.25
N GLY A 115 -1.80 -18.60 27.95
CA GLY A 115 -1.88 -19.14 26.59
C GLY A 115 -2.83 -18.35 25.70
N LEU A 116 -4.03 -18.02 26.20
CA LEU A 116 -5.03 -17.20 25.50
C LEU A 116 -4.49 -15.79 25.23
N MET A 117 -3.88 -15.13 26.22
CA MET A 117 -3.23 -13.84 26.07
C MET A 117 -2.11 -13.89 25.02
N GLY A 118 -1.23 -14.90 25.10
CA GLY A 118 -0.11 -15.07 24.19
C GLY A 118 -0.50 -15.39 22.74
N ARG A 119 -1.49 -16.28 22.56
CA ARG A 119 -2.05 -16.60 21.24
C ARG A 119 -2.82 -15.42 20.67
N GLY A 120 -3.67 -14.77 21.47
CA GLY A 120 -4.40 -13.58 21.08
C GLY A 120 -3.47 -12.46 20.62
N MET A 121 -2.40 -12.19 21.37
CA MET A 121 -1.38 -11.19 20.99
C MET A 121 -0.64 -11.57 19.72
N SER A 122 -0.29 -12.84 19.56
CA SER A 122 0.36 -13.35 18.35
C SER A 122 -0.55 -13.18 17.12
N MET A 123 -1.84 -13.52 17.25
CA MET A 123 -2.84 -13.39 16.19
C MET A 123 -3.19 -11.92 15.87
N LEU A 124 -3.09 -11.03 16.87
CA LEU A 124 -3.27 -9.59 16.74
C LEU A 124 -2.13 -8.89 16.00
N MET A 125 -0.89 -9.37 16.20
CA MET A 125 0.33 -8.71 15.73
C MET A 125 0.86 -9.30 14.41
N ALA A 126 0.59 -10.57 14.12
CA ALA A 126 1.07 -11.21 12.89
C ALA A 126 0.29 -10.72 11.65
N PRO A 127 0.95 -10.56 10.49
CA PRO A 127 0.27 -10.23 9.24
C PRO A 127 -0.48 -11.45 8.67
N PRO A 128 -1.53 -11.25 7.84
CA PRO A 128 -2.14 -12.35 7.09
C PRO A 128 -1.10 -13.10 6.22
N PRO A 129 -1.17 -14.45 6.10
CA PRO A 129 -2.19 -15.34 6.64
C PRO A 129 -1.94 -15.84 8.08
N PHE A 130 -0.90 -15.35 8.76
CA PHE A 130 -0.47 -15.86 10.07
C PHE A 130 -1.21 -15.23 11.25
N GLY A 131 -1.71 -14.01 11.09
CA GLY A 131 -2.59 -13.36 12.06
C GLY A 131 -4.08 -13.55 11.74
N ASN A 132 -4.91 -13.50 12.78
CA ASN A 132 -6.36 -13.61 12.67
C ASN A 132 -7.03 -12.81 13.80
N LEU A 133 -7.66 -11.68 13.44
CA LEU A 133 -8.29 -10.78 14.40
C LEU A 133 -9.49 -11.41 15.10
N ASP A 134 -10.22 -12.33 14.47
CA ASP A 134 -11.35 -13.03 15.10
C ASP A 134 -10.87 -13.99 16.18
N VAL A 135 -9.75 -14.68 15.95
CA VAL A 135 -9.11 -15.51 16.97
C VAL A 135 -8.60 -14.64 18.12
N ALA A 136 -7.96 -13.51 17.83
CA ALA A 136 -7.50 -12.58 18.86
C ALA A 136 -8.65 -12.05 19.72
N VAL A 137 -9.75 -11.59 19.09
CA VAL A 137 -10.95 -11.16 19.80
C VAL A 137 -11.53 -12.30 20.65
N SER A 138 -11.68 -13.50 20.08
CA SER A 138 -12.20 -14.66 20.82
C SER A 138 -11.35 -14.99 22.04
N ASP A 139 -10.02 -14.96 21.90
CA ASP A 139 -9.09 -15.27 22.99
C ASP A 139 -9.12 -14.19 24.08
N PHE A 140 -9.10 -12.90 23.72
CA PHE A 140 -9.18 -11.82 24.71
C PHE A 140 -10.56 -11.74 25.38
N GLN A 141 -11.65 -12.02 24.64
CA GLN A 141 -12.98 -12.19 25.21
C GLN A 141 -12.98 -13.30 26.26
N LYS A 142 -12.38 -14.45 25.94
CA LYS A 142 -12.26 -15.56 26.89
C LYS A 142 -11.46 -15.17 28.13
N VAL A 143 -10.38 -14.40 27.99
CA VAL A 143 -9.61 -13.86 29.12
C VAL A 143 -10.47 -13.00 30.02
N VAL A 144 -11.22 -12.03 29.47
CA VAL A 144 -12.07 -11.14 30.29
C VAL A 144 -13.33 -11.83 30.82
N GLU A 145 -13.77 -12.93 30.23
CA GLU A 145 -14.80 -13.81 30.80
C GLU A 145 -14.28 -14.57 32.03
N LEU A 146 -13.06 -15.10 31.95
CA LEU A 146 -12.42 -15.85 33.04
C LEU A 146 -12.00 -14.91 34.18
N GLU A 147 -11.46 -13.74 33.82
CA GLU A 147 -11.03 -12.70 34.75
C GLU A 147 -11.62 -11.33 34.36
N PRO A 148 -12.83 -10.98 34.83
CA PRO A 148 -13.52 -9.73 34.48
C PRO A 148 -12.83 -8.42 34.91
N ASN A 149 -11.74 -8.51 35.66
CA ASN A 149 -10.93 -7.37 36.09
C ASN A 149 -9.50 -7.41 35.49
N HIS A 150 -9.26 -8.26 34.48
CA HIS A 150 -7.96 -8.37 33.82
C HIS A 150 -7.71 -7.14 32.94
N VAL A 151 -6.92 -6.18 33.45
CA VAL A 151 -6.65 -4.89 32.80
C VAL A 151 -6.12 -5.07 31.38
N ASP A 152 -5.09 -5.89 31.19
CA ASP A 152 -4.48 -6.07 29.87
C ASP A 152 -5.41 -6.83 28.91
N GLY A 153 -6.32 -7.67 29.42
CA GLY A 153 -7.29 -8.41 28.62
C GLY A 153 -8.32 -7.46 28.03
N HIS A 154 -8.86 -6.54 28.84
CA HIS A 154 -9.73 -5.46 28.36
C HIS A 154 -9.00 -4.53 27.40
N PHE A 155 -7.74 -4.15 27.70
CA PHE A 155 -6.98 -3.28 26.82
C PHE A 155 -6.75 -3.92 25.45
N HIS A 156 -6.26 -5.16 25.41
CA HIS A 156 -5.98 -5.87 24.16
C HIS A 156 -7.25 -6.29 23.41
N LEU A 157 -8.36 -6.55 24.12
CA LEU A 157 -9.66 -6.71 23.49
C LEU A 157 -10.12 -5.41 22.81
N GLY A 158 -9.90 -4.26 23.46
CA GLY A 158 -10.14 -2.94 22.88
C GLY A 158 -9.29 -2.69 21.62
N VAL A 159 -7.99 -3.02 21.67
CA VAL A 159 -7.09 -2.94 20.51
C VAL A 159 -7.54 -3.89 19.39
N ALA A 160 -7.99 -5.10 19.73
CA ALA A 160 -8.47 -6.07 18.75
C ALA A 160 -9.76 -5.60 18.07
N TYR A 161 -10.74 -5.08 18.82
CA TYR A 161 -11.93 -4.45 18.26
C TYR A 161 -11.61 -3.21 17.43
N GLN A 162 -10.66 -2.38 17.86
CA GLN A 162 -10.20 -1.21 17.11
C GLN A 162 -9.60 -1.62 15.77
N LYS A 163 -8.73 -2.65 15.75
CA LYS A 163 -8.16 -3.20 14.51
C LYS A 163 -9.21 -3.87 13.62
N LYS A 164 -10.31 -4.35 14.20
CA LYS A 164 -11.48 -4.88 13.48
C LYS A 164 -12.47 -3.81 13.00
N GLY A 165 -12.27 -2.53 13.33
CA GLY A 165 -13.22 -1.47 12.98
C GLY A 165 -14.44 -1.37 13.91
N GLU A 166 -14.53 -2.19 14.95
CA GLU A 166 -15.64 -2.22 15.90
C GLU A 166 -15.50 -1.12 16.97
N ILE A 167 -15.49 0.16 16.53
CA ILE A 167 -15.08 1.34 17.32
C ILE A 167 -15.83 1.49 18.65
N GLU A 168 -17.15 1.31 18.67
CA GLU A 168 -17.93 1.47 19.90
C GLU A 168 -17.63 0.36 20.93
N LYS A 169 -17.31 -0.86 20.47
CA LYS A 169 -16.83 -1.92 21.36
C LYS A 169 -15.41 -1.62 21.84
N ALA A 170 -14.53 -1.13 20.96
CA ALA A 170 -13.19 -0.72 21.34
C ALA A 170 -13.20 0.37 22.43
N LYS A 171 -14.04 1.41 22.27
CA LYS A 171 -14.26 2.45 23.28
C LYS A 171 -14.72 1.86 24.61
N ALA A 172 -15.74 1.00 24.59
CA ALA A 172 -16.26 0.38 25.80
C ALA A 172 -15.17 -0.40 26.57
N GLU A 173 -14.30 -1.12 25.86
CA GLU A 173 -13.20 -1.88 26.47
C GLU A 173 -12.05 -0.98 26.95
N PHE A 174 -11.75 0.12 26.26
CA PHE A 174 -10.78 1.11 26.74
C PHE A 174 -11.31 1.87 27.96
N GLU A 175 -12.59 2.22 27.98
CA GLU A 175 -13.26 2.79 29.16
C GLU A 175 -13.22 1.81 30.33
N LYS A 176 -13.44 0.51 30.07
CA LYS A 176 -13.33 -0.53 31.08
C LYS A 176 -11.90 -0.65 31.62
N THR A 177 -10.90 -0.62 30.75
CA THR A 177 -9.48 -0.56 31.12
C THR A 177 -9.20 0.63 32.03
N LEU A 178 -9.70 1.82 31.69
CA LEU A 178 -9.52 3.04 32.49
C LEU A 178 -10.33 3.03 33.79
N GLN A 179 -11.46 2.33 33.84
CA GLN A 179 -12.20 2.10 35.07
C GLN A 179 -11.40 1.22 36.05
N LEU A 180 -10.74 0.19 35.54
CA LEU A 180 -9.92 -0.74 36.33
C LEU A 180 -8.56 -0.11 36.69
N LYS A 181 -7.97 0.68 35.78
CA LYS A 181 -6.68 1.33 35.94
C LYS A 181 -6.72 2.77 35.36
N PRO A 182 -7.08 3.78 36.17
CA PRO A 182 -7.27 5.16 35.71
C PRO A 182 -6.04 5.85 35.11
N ASP A 183 -4.84 5.39 35.45
CA ASP A 183 -3.55 5.91 34.95
C ASP A 183 -3.00 5.14 33.75
N HIS A 184 -3.80 4.29 33.11
CA HIS A 184 -3.39 3.52 31.94
C HIS A 184 -3.20 4.42 30.70
N ALA A 185 -1.98 4.92 30.51
CA ALA A 185 -1.64 5.89 29.45
C ALA A 185 -2.08 5.46 28.04
N ASN A 186 -1.86 4.19 27.66
CA ASN A 186 -2.20 3.71 26.31
C ASN A 186 -3.72 3.71 26.07
N ALA A 187 -4.51 3.12 26.99
CA ALA A 187 -5.96 3.14 26.91
C ALA A 187 -6.54 4.56 26.86
N LYS A 188 -5.96 5.51 27.62
CA LYS A 188 -6.36 6.92 27.55
C LYS A 188 -6.06 7.53 26.18
N ALA A 189 -4.88 7.30 25.64
CA ALA A 189 -4.49 7.78 24.31
C ALA A 189 -5.37 7.17 23.21
N GLU A 190 -5.64 5.87 23.26
CA GLU A 190 -6.53 5.20 22.30
C GLU A 190 -7.98 5.71 22.41
N LEU A 191 -8.51 5.89 23.62
CA LEU A 191 -9.85 6.44 23.80
C LEU A 191 -9.96 7.89 23.31
N GLU A 192 -8.94 8.71 23.56
CA GLU A 192 -8.88 10.09 23.05
C GLU A 192 -8.87 10.12 21.52
N LYS A 193 -8.04 9.29 20.88
CA LYS A 193 -8.05 9.10 19.42
C LYS A 193 -9.42 8.67 18.89
N LEU A 194 -10.09 7.74 19.56
CA LEU A 194 -11.42 7.27 19.14
C LEU A 194 -12.54 8.28 19.42
N SER A 195 -12.32 9.22 20.35
CA SER A 195 -13.30 10.27 20.69
C SER A 195 -13.31 11.46 19.72
N THR A 196 -12.22 11.68 18.98
CA THR A 196 -12.12 12.71 17.93
C THR A 196 -12.64 12.22 16.58
N ILE A 197 -12.85 10.92 16.42
CA ILE A 197 -13.61 10.34 15.32
C ILE A 197 -15.07 10.73 15.55
N SER A 198 -15.55 11.72 14.77
CA SER A 198 -16.97 12.08 14.70
C SER A 198 -17.80 10.80 14.58
N SER A 199 -18.80 10.66 15.44
CA SER A 199 -19.82 9.63 15.27
C SER A 199 -20.32 9.70 13.82
N PRO A 200 -20.50 8.57 13.11
CA PRO A 200 -21.00 8.60 11.76
C PRO A 200 -22.27 9.44 11.74
N LEU A 201 -22.32 10.47 10.90
CA LEU A 201 -23.61 10.92 10.41
C LEU A 201 -24.22 9.65 9.84
N LYS A 202 -25.28 9.16 10.49
CA LYS A 202 -26.12 8.12 9.92
C LYS A 202 -26.58 8.66 8.58
N GLY A 203 -25.85 8.31 7.53
CA GLY A 203 -26.41 8.25 6.20
C GLY A 203 -27.66 7.40 6.35
N GLU A 204 -28.81 7.96 6.05
CA GLU A 204 -30.02 7.19 5.85
C GLU A 204 -29.80 6.34 4.58
N GLY A 205 -28.98 5.30 4.72
CA GLY A 205 -28.47 4.44 3.68
C GLY A 205 -28.13 3.11 4.33
N LYS A 206 -29.01 2.14 4.10
CA LYS A 206 -28.95 0.78 4.65
C LYS A 206 -27.59 0.13 4.37
N GLY A 207 -27.02 -0.56 5.37
CA GLY A 207 -25.99 -1.55 5.07
C GLY A 207 -25.15 -2.07 6.23
N GLU A 208 -25.75 -2.74 7.21
CA GLU A 208 -25.17 -4.02 7.65
C GLU A 208 -25.28 -4.98 6.45
N GLY A 209 -24.42 -4.80 5.45
CA GLY A 209 -24.42 -5.58 4.22
C GLY A 209 -23.39 -6.70 4.36
N GLU A 210 -23.79 -7.93 4.05
CA GLU A 210 -22.82 -9.02 3.86
C GLU A 210 -21.75 -8.59 2.84
N LEU A 211 -20.51 -9.01 3.07
CA LEU A 211 -19.43 -8.79 2.12
C LEU A 211 -19.86 -9.23 0.72
N PRO A 212 -19.56 -8.44 -0.32
CA PRO A 212 -20.09 -8.76 -1.64
C PRO A 212 -19.51 -10.09 -2.12
N ALA A 213 -20.37 -11.07 -2.40
CA ALA A 213 -19.98 -12.38 -2.93
C ALA A 213 -19.92 -12.36 -4.46
N PRO A 214 -19.14 -13.26 -5.10
CA PRO A 214 -19.17 -13.43 -6.55
C PRO A 214 -20.58 -13.77 -7.04
N SER A 215 -21.04 -13.01 -8.04
CA SER A 215 -22.30 -13.20 -8.74
C SER A 215 -22.16 -14.30 -9.82
N ALA A 216 -23.27 -14.75 -10.41
CA ALA A 216 -23.27 -15.81 -11.42
C ALA A 216 -22.44 -15.48 -12.68
N ASP A 217 -22.19 -14.20 -12.94
CA ASP A 217 -21.32 -13.70 -14.01
C ASP A 217 -19.84 -13.61 -13.63
N GLY A 218 -19.47 -14.00 -12.40
CA GLY A 218 -18.10 -13.98 -11.88
C GLY A 218 -17.67 -12.63 -11.29
N LYS A 219 -18.52 -11.58 -11.34
CA LYS A 219 -18.23 -10.27 -10.75
C LYS A 219 -18.57 -10.24 -9.27
N LYS A 220 -17.76 -9.57 -8.45
CA LYS A 220 -18.13 -9.22 -7.06
C LYS A 220 -18.99 -7.95 -7.14
N LYS A 221 -20.23 -7.97 -6.63
CA LYS A 221 -21.21 -6.88 -6.83
C LYS A 221 -21.69 -6.28 -5.51
N TYR A 222 -21.74 -4.96 -5.44
CA TYR A 222 -22.34 -4.21 -4.33
C TYR A 222 -23.28 -3.14 -4.89
N GLY A 223 -24.59 -3.31 -4.71
CA GLY A 223 -25.57 -2.47 -5.40
C GLY A 223 -25.46 -2.61 -6.92
N GLU A 224 -25.37 -1.48 -7.63
CA GLU A 224 -25.13 -1.44 -9.08
C GLU A 224 -23.63 -1.44 -9.44
N SER A 225 -22.76 -1.36 -8.44
CA SER A 225 -21.31 -1.35 -8.58
C SER A 225 -20.72 -2.75 -8.57
N TRP A 226 -19.56 -2.90 -9.17
CA TRP A 226 -18.95 -4.21 -9.34
C TRP A 226 -17.44 -4.16 -9.43
N TYR A 227 -16.84 -5.30 -9.12
CA TYR A 227 -15.43 -5.60 -9.24
C TYR A 227 -15.24 -6.85 -10.09
N GLU A 228 -14.25 -6.83 -10.99
CA GLU A 228 -13.83 -8.02 -11.72
C GLU A 228 -12.34 -8.00 -12.06
N GLU A 229 -11.76 -9.20 -12.21
CA GLU A 229 -10.44 -9.38 -12.79
C GLU A 229 -10.57 -9.64 -14.29
N GLN A 230 -10.04 -8.75 -15.11
CA GLN A 230 -10.09 -8.88 -16.56
C GLN A 230 -8.71 -8.69 -17.16
N ASN A 231 -8.23 -9.69 -17.91
CA ASN A 231 -6.95 -9.64 -18.61
C ASN A 231 -5.74 -9.29 -17.70
N GLY A 232 -5.81 -9.65 -16.41
CA GLY A 232 -4.78 -9.36 -15.41
C GLY A 232 -4.85 -7.94 -14.83
N PHE A 233 -5.97 -7.23 -15.02
CA PHE A 233 -6.28 -5.98 -14.36
C PHE A 233 -7.46 -6.17 -13.41
N SER A 234 -7.29 -5.59 -12.22
CA SER A 234 -8.37 -5.33 -11.29
C SER A 234 -9.20 -4.14 -11.80
N ILE A 235 -10.49 -4.36 -12.05
CA ILE A 235 -11.42 -3.34 -12.55
C ILE A 235 -12.51 -3.10 -11.52
N LEU A 236 -12.68 -1.85 -11.13
CA LEU A 236 -13.74 -1.37 -10.25
C LEU A 236 -14.71 -0.49 -11.06
N HIS A 237 -16.00 -0.67 -10.81
CA HIS A 237 -17.05 0.19 -11.32
C HIS A 237 -17.84 0.78 -10.16
N LEU A 238 -17.93 2.10 -10.12
CA LEU A 238 -18.52 2.89 -9.04
C LEU A 238 -19.62 3.79 -9.61
N LYS A 239 -20.72 3.97 -8.89
CA LYS A 239 -21.88 4.72 -9.39
C LYS A 239 -22.61 5.49 -8.29
N GLY A 240 -23.02 6.71 -8.60
CA GLY A 240 -23.93 7.51 -7.77
C GLY A 240 -23.28 8.73 -7.15
N SER A 241 -23.72 9.08 -5.94
CA SER A 241 -23.17 10.23 -5.22
C SER A 241 -21.71 9.98 -4.83
N PRO A 242 -20.93 11.04 -4.52
CA PRO A 242 -19.54 10.85 -4.11
C PRO A 242 -19.39 9.92 -2.91
N TYR A 243 -20.21 10.07 -1.88
CA TYR A 243 -20.21 9.17 -0.72
C TYR A 243 -20.52 7.72 -1.12
N ASP A 244 -21.56 7.50 -1.94
CA ASP A 244 -21.94 6.15 -2.37
C ASP A 244 -20.81 5.48 -3.15
N MET A 245 -20.17 6.20 -4.07
CA MET A 245 -19.00 5.70 -4.82
C MET A 245 -17.85 5.33 -3.89
N GLY A 246 -17.59 6.15 -2.87
CA GLY A 246 -16.59 5.86 -1.84
C GLY A 246 -16.90 4.58 -1.07
N TYR A 247 -18.14 4.46 -0.61
CA TYR A 247 -18.59 3.30 0.16
C TYR A 247 -18.56 2.01 -0.67
N GLN A 248 -19.03 2.07 -1.92
CA GLN A 248 -18.92 0.98 -2.90
C GLN A 248 -17.47 0.56 -3.12
N GLN A 249 -16.57 1.54 -3.32
CA GLN A 249 -15.14 1.31 -3.53
C GLN A 249 -14.56 0.54 -2.34
N GLY A 250 -14.85 0.97 -1.11
CA GLY A 250 -14.41 0.29 0.11
C GLY A 250 -14.95 -1.13 0.22
N MET A 251 -16.26 -1.33 0.05
CA MET A 251 -16.88 -2.66 0.15
C MET A 251 -16.33 -3.65 -0.88
N LEU A 252 -16.01 -3.19 -2.09
CA LEU A 252 -15.47 -4.03 -3.15
C LEU A 252 -14.03 -4.47 -2.86
N ILE A 253 -13.23 -3.65 -2.18
CA ILE A 253 -11.80 -3.93 -1.88
C ILE A 253 -11.53 -4.43 -0.46
N LYS A 254 -12.55 -4.45 0.41
CA LYS A 254 -12.48 -4.74 1.85
C LYS A 254 -11.76 -6.05 2.23
N ASP A 255 -11.74 -7.04 1.34
CA ASP A 255 -11.11 -8.35 1.59
C ASP A 255 -9.56 -8.31 1.51
N GLY A 256 -8.94 -7.16 1.84
CA GLY A 256 -7.48 -6.96 1.81
C GLY A 256 -6.91 -6.67 0.42
N MET A 257 -7.74 -6.33 -0.56
CA MET A 257 -7.29 -6.08 -1.93
C MET A 257 -6.69 -4.68 -2.07
N GLY A 258 -5.36 -4.59 -2.05
CA GLY A 258 -4.65 -3.33 -2.32
C GLY A 258 -4.87 -2.25 -1.25
N MET A 259 -5.24 -2.64 -0.02
CA MET A 259 -5.22 -1.74 1.12
C MET A 259 -3.78 -1.39 1.49
N MET A 260 -3.56 -0.13 1.83
CA MET A 260 -2.27 0.39 2.23
C MET A 260 -2.43 1.18 3.53
N THR A 261 -1.54 0.93 4.47
CA THR A 261 -1.53 1.52 5.82
C THR A 261 -0.48 2.63 5.93
N GLU A 262 -0.49 3.39 7.02
CA GLU A 262 0.59 4.33 7.32
C GLU A 262 1.97 3.63 7.39
N ALA A 263 2.03 2.41 7.94
CA ALA A 263 3.26 1.63 7.97
C ALA A 263 3.77 1.27 6.57
N ASP A 264 2.85 1.01 5.63
CA ASP A 264 3.22 0.80 4.22
C ASP A 264 3.76 2.09 3.61
N ALA A 265 3.19 3.25 3.92
CA ALA A 265 3.74 4.54 3.50
C ALA A 265 5.17 4.72 4.03
N HIS A 266 5.43 4.46 5.32
CA HIS A 266 6.78 4.47 5.87
C HIS A 266 7.76 3.57 5.12
N GLN A 267 7.36 2.31 4.91
CA GLN A 267 8.22 1.34 4.27
C GLN A 267 8.53 1.73 2.83
N ILE A 268 7.51 2.07 2.06
CA ILE A 268 7.60 2.36 0.63
C ILE A 268 8.42 3.63 0.38
N PHE A 269 8.13 4.67 1.15
CA PHE A 269 8.66 6.00 0.94
C PHE A 269 9.88 6.34 1.81
N GLY A 270 10.28 5.42 2.70
CA GLY A 270 11.41 5.62 3.60
C GLY A 270 11.18 6.76 4.59
N LEU A 271 9.93 6.99 5.00
CA LEU A 271 9.60 8.04 5.96
C LEU A 271 10.13 7.64 7.33
N ASP A 272 10.95 8.48 7.94
CA ASP A 272 11.45 8.27 9.30
C ASP A 272 10.48 8.86 10.36
N GLU A 273 10.76 8.58 11.64
CA GLU A 273 9.96 9.09 12.77
C GLU A 273 9.92 10.62 12.85
N GLN A 274 10.84 11.32 12.18
CA GLN A 274 10.90 12.80 12.17
C GLN A 274 10.07 13.41 11.05
N THR A 275 10.00 12.73 9.90
CA THR A 275 9.38 13.22 8.67
C THR A 275 7.89 12.91 8.62
N LEU A 276 7.45 11.75 9.12
CA LEU A 276 6.05 11.38 9.09
C LEU A 276 5.13 12.41 9.77
N PRO A 277 5.41 12.91 10.99
CA PRO A 277 4.52 13.90 11.62
C PRO A 277 4.38 15.18 10.80
N GLN A 278 5.42 15.57 10.05
CA GLN A 278 5.39 16.74 9.18
C GLN A 278 4.49 16.50 7.96
N ILE A 279 4.54 15.30 7.39
CA ILE A 279 3.67 14.87 6.30
C ILE A 279 2.21 14.81 6.76
N GLN A 280 1.95 14.21 7.92
CA GLN A 280 0.60 14.15 8.50
C GLN A 280 0.03 15.55 8.75
N GLU A 281 0.83 16.47 9.30
CA GLU A 281 0.41 17.85 9.51
C GLU A 281 0.15 18.58 8.17
N ALA A 282 1.01 18.39 7.17
CA ALA A 282 0.79 18.94 5.83
C ALA A 282 -0.50 18.40 5.21
N THR A 283 -0.74 17.11 5.31
CA THR A 283 -1.97 16.42 4.85
C THR A 283 -3.22 17.02 5.50
N LYS A 284 -3.22 17.22 6.81
CA LYS A 284 -4.35 17.86 7.53
C LYS A 284 -4.59 19.30 7.08
N ARG A 285 -3.52 20.05 6.79
CA ARG A 285 -3.64 21.42 6.27
C ARG A 285 -4.17 21.48 4.84
N ILE A 286 -3.86 20.46 4.02
CA ILE A 286 -4.35 20.33 2.64
C ILE A 286 -5.85 20.03 2.58
N ASP A 287 -6.40 19.27 3.55
CA ASP A 287 -7.79 18.79 3.55
C ASP A 287 -8.83 19.87 3.21
N LYS A 288 -8.69 21.07 3.80
CA LYS A 288 -9.61 22.19 3.57
C LYS A 288 -9.62 22.74 2.14
N PHE A 289 -8.62 22.39 1.33
CA PHE A 289 -8.52 22.77 -0.09
C PHE A 289 -8.99 21.67 -1.04
N ILE A 290 -9.34 20.49 -0.49
CA ILE A 290 -9.96 19.41 -1.25
C ILE A 290 -11.46 19.72 -1.43
N PRO A 291 -12.00 19.64 -2.67
CA PRO A 291 -13.43 19.74 -2.92
C PRO A 291 -14.27 18.84 -2.03
N GLU A 292 -15.42 19.34 -1.56
CA GLU A 292 -16.32 18.58 -0.68
C GLU A 292 -16.69 17.22 -1.27
N GLU A 293 -16.97 17.14 -2.57
CA GLU A 293 -17.28 15.88 -3.26
C GLU A 293 -16.20 14.81 -3.05
N TYR A 294 -14.92 15.15 -3.12
CA TYR A 294 -13.85 14.17 -2.95
C TYR A 294 -13.62 13.84 -1.48
N ARG A 295 -13.87 14.78 -0.57
CA ARG A 295 -13.89 14.50 0.87
C ARG A 295 -15.02 13.55 1.23
N GLU A 296 -16.21 13.73 0.67
CA GLU A 296 -17.34 12.81 0.84
C GLU A 296 -17.05 11.41 0.28
N GLN A 297 -16.41 11.32 -0.90
CA GLN A 297 -15.97 10.02 -1.42
C GLN A 297 -14.93 9.36 -0.51
N MET A 298 -13.96 10.11 -0.01
CA MET A 298 -12.97 9.59 0.95
C MET A 298 -13.62 9.16 2.28
N ARG A 299 -14.66 9.87 2.75
CA ARG A 299 -15.45 9.47 3.93
C ARG A 299 -16.20 8.17 3.70
N GLY A 300 -16.92 8.04 2.58
CA GLY A 300 -17.61 6.79 2.24
C GLY A 300 -16.65 5.61 2.17
N LEU A 301 -15.46 5.83 1.59
CA LEU A 301 -14.39 4.83 1.53
C LEU A 301 -13.88 4.46 2.93
N ALA A 302 -13.61 5.44 3.78
CA ALA A 302 -13.18 5.23 5.17
C ALA A 302 -14.23 4.43 5.97
N ASP A 303 -15.51 4.81 5.84
CA ASP A 303 -16.62 4.15 6.53
C ASP A 303 -16.78 2.69 6.08
N ALA A 304 -16.68 2.42 4.78
CA ALA A 304 -16.78 1.05 4.26
C ALA A 304 -15.61 0.17 4.68
N LEU A 305 -14.38 0.71 4.68
CA LEU A 305 -13.18 0.01 5.11
C LEU A 305 -13.03 -0.07 6.63
N GLU A 306 -13.83 0.69 7.38
CA GLU A 306 -13.76 0.82 8.83
C GLU A 306 -12.39 1.31 9.33
N ILE A 307 -11.77 2.23 8.57
CA ILE A 307 -10.51 2.89 8.92
C ILE A 307 -10.70 4.41 9.06
N SER A 308 -9.69 5.11 9.56
CA SER A 308 -9.81 6.55 9.78
C SER A 308 -9.82 7.33 8.46
N TYR A 309 -10.57 8.44 8.43
CA TYR A 309 -10.52 9.40 7.33
C TYR A 309 -9.10 9.92 7.09
N ASP A 310 -8.33 10.16 8.17
CA ASP A 310 -6.95 10.64 8.09
C ASP A 310 -6.04 9.68 7.31
N GLU A 311 -6.28 8.36 7.41
CA GLU A 311 -5.51 7.34 6.68
C GLU A 311 -5.84 7.36 5.18
N ILE A 312 -7.13 7.49 4.82
CA ILE A 312 -7.54 7.69 3.43
C ILE A 312 -6.96 8.98 2.87
N LEU A 313 -7.05 10.07 3.65
CA LEU A 313 -6.59 11.38 3.28
C LEU A 313 -5.07 11.36 3.02
N LEU A 314 -4.28 10.73 3.90
CA LEU A 314 -2.83 10.56 3.73
C LEU A 314 -2.52 9.96 2.36
N TRP A 315 -3.10 8.81 2.02
CA TRP A 315 -2.86 8.15 0.74
C TRP A 315 -3.28 8.98 -0.47
N ASN A 316 -4.33 9.79 -0.32
CA ASN A 316 -4.84 10.64 -1.38
C ASN A 316 -4.09 11.97 -1.54
N THR A 317 -3.22 12.34 -0.60
CA THR A 317 -2.39 13.57 -0.66
C THR A 317 -0.89 13.28 -0.75
N LEU A 318 -0.43 12.03 -0.56
CA LEU A 318 0.98 11.65 -0.59
C LEU A 318 1.69 12.08 -1.87
N ALA A 319 1.04 11.96 -3.04
CA ALA A 319 1.59 12.42 -4.32
C ALA A 319 1.96 13.91 -4.30
N ASP A 320 1.07 14.73 -3.73
CA ASP A 320 1.26 16.17 -3.59
C ASP A 320 2.26 16.52 -2.48
N VAL A 321 2.24 15.83 -1.33
CA VAL A 321 3.12 16.17 -0.19
C VAL A 321 4.56 15.71 -0.41
N MET A 322 4.77 14.57 -1.08
CA MET A 322 6.09 13.97 -1.24
C MET A 322 6.74 14.15 -2.61
N MET A 323 5.98 14.47 -3.66
CA MET A 323 6.49 14.61 -5.03
C MET A 323 7.29 13.39 -5.54
N ALA A 324 6.80 12.17 -5.30
CA ALA A 324 7.59 10.96 -5.55
C ALA A 324 7.53 10.42 -6.99
N HIS A 325 6.85 11.08 -7.93
CA HIS A 325 6.59 10.51 -9.26
C HIS A 325 7.03 11.39 -10.44
N ASN A 326 7.42 10.72 -11.51
CA ASN A 326 7.85 11.32 -12.76
C ASN A 326 6.98 10.79 -13.91
N CYS A 327 6.74 11.62 -14.92
CA CYS A 327 5.91 11.21 -16.04
C CYS A 327 6.45 11.73 -17.37
N THR A 328 6.21 10.94 -18.42
CA THR A 328 6.57 11.26 -19.79
C THR A 328 5.33 11.13 -20.66
N ASN A 329 4.88 12.23 -21.24
CA ASN A 329 3.63 12.31 -21.97
C ASN A 329 3.86 12.81 -23.39
N PHE A 330 3.13 12.26 -24.35
CA PHE A 330 3.15 12.71 -25.72
C PHE A 330 1.77 12.65 -26.37
N LEU A 331 1.59 13.51 -27.37
CA LEU A 331 0.42 13.61 -28.21
C LEU A 331 0.85 13.63 -29.68
N ALA A 332 0.10 12.97 -30.54
CA ALA A 332 0.19 13.11 -32.00
C ALA A 332 -1.19 13.02 -32.63
N PHE A 333 -1.41 13.76 -33.72
CA PHE A 333 -2.64 13.70 -34.53
C PHE A 333 -2.38 14.16 -35.96
N GLY A 334 -3.42 14.18 -36.79
CA GLY A 334 -3.35 14.66 -38.17
C GLY A 334 -2.28 13.94 -38.99
N LYS A 335 -1.48 14.71 -39.74
CA LYS A 335 -0.35 14.27 -40.55
C LYS A 335 0.69 13.48 -39.77
N ALA A 336 0.77 13.60 -38.43
CA ALA A 336 1.71 12.82 -37.63
C ALA A 336 1.24 11.36 -37.49
N THR A 337 -0.06 11.12 -37.44
CA THR A 337 -0.68 9.81 -37.20
C THR A 337 -1.09 9.09 -38.48
N ALA A 338 -1.19 7.77 -38.42
CA ALA A 338 -1.49 6.92 -39.57
C ALA A 338 -2.90 7.16 -40.16
N ASP A 339 -3.87 7.53 -39.34
CA ASP A 339 -5.27 7.74 -39.73
C ASP A 339 -5.79 9.16 -39.43
N GLY A 340 -4.89 10.08 -39.09
CA GLY A 340 -5.23 11.46 -38.80
C GLY A 340 -5.83 11.72 -37.40
N LYS A 341 -6.18 10.68 -36.64
CA LYS A 341 -6.86 10.81 -35.35
C LYS A 341 -5.84 10.90 -34.20
N VAL A 342 -6.21 11.65 -33.15
CA VAL A 342 -5.45 11.76 -31.90
C VAL A 342 -5.02 10.41 -31.33
N ILE A 343 -3.74 10.36 -30.93
CA ILE A 343 -3.11 9.36 -30.08
C ILE A 343 -2.41 10.11 -28.94
N HIS A 344 -2.67 9.69 -27.71
CA HIS A 344 -2.08 10.26 -26.50
C HIS A 344 -1.42 9.15 -25.70
N GLY A 345 -0.10 9.19 -25.53
CA GLY A 345 0.67 8.19 -24.78
C GLY A 345 1.29 8.78 -23.52
N ALA A 346 1.36 7.98 -22.46
CA ALA A 346 1.94 8.39 -21.18
C ALA A 346 2.65 7.24 -20.47
N ASN A 347 3.79 7.56 -19.83
CA ASN A 347 4.54 6.71 -18.90
C ASN A 347 4.57 7.37 -17.52
N LEU A 348 4.40 6.57 -16.46
CA LEU A 348 4.49 6.94 -15.05
C LEU A 348 5.66 6.18 -14.46
N GLU A 349 6.48 6.89 -13.72
CA GLU A 349 7.74 6.44 -13.20
C GLU A 349 7.88 6.81 -11.73
N PHE A 350 8.30 5.85 -10.91
CA PHE A 350 8.84 6.13 -9.59
C PHE A 350 10.34 5.85 -9.60
N GLY A 351 11.07 6.44 -8.65
CA GLY A 351 12.49 6.09 -8.47
C GLY A 351 12.65 4.58 -8.31
N TYR A 352 13.59 3.96 -9.04
CA TYR A 352 13.75 2.49 -9.02
C TYR A 352 14.04 1.95 -7.61
N ASP A 353 14.61 2.79 -6.75
CA ASP A 353 14.79 2.54 -5.32
C ASP A 353 13.49 2.42 -4.52
N ILE A 354 12.47 3.20 -4.87
CA ILE A 354 11.10 3.13 -4.32
C ILE A 354 10.41 1.86 -4.83
N VAL A 355 10.51 1.60 -6.14
CA VAL A 355 9.81 0.47 -6.78
C VAL A 355 10.31 -0.89 -6.28
N THR A 356 11.60 -1.01 -5.95
CA THR A 356 12.17 -2.24 -5.41
C THR A 356 11.90 -2.46 -3.90
N ASN A 357 11.28 -1.49 -3.21
CA ASN A 357 11.00 -1.55 -1.76
C ASN A 357 9.59 -2.09 -1.40
N ARG A 358 9.02 -2.96 -2.25
CA ARG A 358 7.72 -3.64 -2.07
C ARG A 358 6.44 -2.84 -2.36
N MET A 359 6.48 -1.77 -3.17
CA MET A 359 5.27 -1.45 -3.94
C MET A 359 5.05 -2.60 -4.93
N MET A 360 4.24 -3.63 -4.61
CA MET A 360 3.48 -4.45 -5.56
C MET A 360 2.57 -5.44 -4.80
N THR A 361 1.27 -5.13 -4.75
CA THR A 361 0.20 -6.09 -4.54
C THR A 361 -0.50 -6.39 -5.88
N ASN A 362 -0.99 -7.62 -6.02
CA ASN A 362 -1.62 -8.25 -7.20
C ASN A 362 -0.71 -8.75 -8.34
N ASN A 363 -0.06 -9.92 -8.16
CA ASN A 363 0.64 -10.67 -9.22
C ASN A 363 1.67 -9.87 -10.05
N GLY A 364 2.16 -8.77 -9.50
CA GLY A 364 3.11 -7.87 -10.16
C GLY A 364 2.50 -6.86 -11.12
N ASN A 365 1.19 -6.55 -11.04
CA ASN A 365 0.57 -5.45 -11.79
C ASN A 365 0.08 -4.35 -10.83
N MET A 366 0.63 -3.14 -10.92
CA MET A 366 0.24 -2.03 -10.05
C MET A 366 -0.97 -1.24 -10.56
N ALA A 367 -1.35 -1.40 -11.83
CA ALA A 367 -2.40 -0.59 -12.42
C ALA A 367 -3.80 -1.16 -12.14
N TRP A 368 -4.62 -0.39 -11.45
CA TRP A 368 -6.06 -0.58 -11.30
C TRP A 368 -6.82 0.29 -12.29
N LEU A 369 -7.93 -0.24 -12.81
CA LEU A 369 -8.86 0.53 -13.63
C LEU A 369 -10.11 0.83 -12.80
N VAL A 370 -10.38 2.10 -12.57
CA VAL A 370 -11.59 2.52 -11.86
C VAL A 370 -12.47 3.29 -12.84
N VAL A 371 -13.68 2.76 -13.03
CA VAL A 371 -14.73 3.28 -13.90
C VAL A 371 -15.77 3.95 -13.01
N TYR A 372 -16.11 5.19 -13.34
CA TYR A 372 -16.96 6.04 -12.53
C TYR A 372 -18.18 6.49 -13.31
N GLU A 373 -19.34 6.33 -12.69
CA GLU A 373 -20.63 6.84 -13.13
C GLU A 373 -21.20 7.79 -12.05
N PRO A 374 -20.63 9.00 -11.90
CA PRO A 374 -21.10 9.96 -10.90
C PRO A 374 -22.49 10.50 -11.25
N ASP A 375 -23.23 10.95 -10.23
CA ASP A 375 -24.50 11.66 -10.42
C ASP A 375 -24.34 13.01 -11.14
N ASP A 376 -23.17 13.64 -11.03
CA ASP A 376 -22.84 14.92 -11.67
C ASP A 376 -21.54 14.84 -12.49
N GLY A 377 -21.55 15.47 -13.66
CA GLY A 377 -20.47 15.43 -14.64
C GLY A 377 -20.51 14.24 -15.61
N HIS A 378 -19.39 14.02 -16.28
CA HIS A 378 -19.16 12.95 -17.25
C HIS A 378 -18.90 11.62 -16.56
N LYS A 379 -19.22 10.52 -17.26
CA LYS A 379 -18.75 9.17 -16.91
C LYS A 379 -17.33 8.99 -17.43
N PHE A 380 -16.46 8.33 -16.69
CA PHE A 380 -15.06 8.23 -17.07
C PHE A 380 -14.37 7.02 -16.45
N ALA A 381 -13.17 6.72 -16.91
CA ALA A 381 -12.28 5.76 -16.30
C ALA A 381 -10.94 6.41 -16.00
N MET A 382 -10.30 5.99 -14.90
CA MET A 382 -8.94 6.37 -14.57
C MET A 382 -8.08 5.15 -14.27
N VAL A 383 -6.78 5.27 -14.57
CA VAL A 383 -5.76 4.29 -14.16
C VAL A 383 -5.14 4.78 -12.86
N THR A 384 -5.22 3.97 -11.81
CA THR A 384 -4.73 4.30 -10.47
C THR A 384 -3.76 3.24 -9.96
N PRO A 385 -2.68 3.60 -9.23
CA PRO A 385 -1.72 2.62 -8.72
C PRO A 385 -2.23 1.88 -7.48
N VAL A 386 -3.19 2.46 -6.75
CA VAL A 386 -3.70 1.93 -5.48
C VAL A 386 -5.22 2.11 -5.48
N PRO A 387 -6.00 1.07 -5.18
CA PRO A 387 -7.46 1.13 -5.24
C PRO A 387 -8.10 2.01 -4.17
N MET A 388 -7.35 2.52 -3.20
CA MET A 388 -7.82 3.46 -2.18
C MET A 388 -7.76 4.94 -2.63
N MET A 389 -7.17 5.21 -3.78
CA MET A 389 -7.14 6.57 -4.33
C MET A 389 -8.48 6.88 -5.01
N VAL A 390 -9.01 8.08 -4.78
CA VAL A 390 -10.23 8.59 -5.44
C VAL A 390 -9.91 9.32 -6.77
N TRP A 391 -8.66 9.22 -7.21
CA TRP A 391 -8.09 9.77 -8.43
C TRP A 391 -7.16 8.77 -9.14
N GLY A 392 -6.67 9.13 -10.32
CA GLY A 392 -5.65 8.36 -11.07
C GLY A 392 -4.72 9.26 -11.89
N TYR A 393 -3.66 8.70 -12.45
CA TYR A 393 -2.66 9.45 -13.24
C TYR A 393 -3.09 9.72 -14.68
N TYR A 394 -3.99 8.87 -15.18
CA TYR A 394 -4.49 8.93 -16.53
C TYR A 394 -6.00 8.79 -16.51
N GLY A 395 -6.69 9.49 -17.42
CA GLY A 395 -8.13 9.40 -17.51
C GLY A 395 -8.66 9.53 -18.93
N ILE A 396 -9.83 8.95 -19.16
CA ILE A 396 -10.65 9.13 -20.36
C ILE A 396 -12.13 9.23 -19.96
N ASN A 397 -12.87 10.19 -20.53
CA ASN A 397 -14.29 10.35 -20.26
C ASN A 397 -15.20 10.07 -21.47
N ASP A 398 -16.50 10.00 -21.21
CA ASP A 398 -17.54 9.71 -22.20
C ASP A 398 -17.76 10.85 -23.22
N ALA A 399 -17.12 12.01 -23.00
CA ALA A 399 -16.98 13.06 -23.99
C ALA A 399 -15.80 12.84 -24.95
N GLY A 400 -14.95 11.84 -24.73
CA GLY A 400 -13.76 11.59 -25.56
C GLY A 400 -12.59 12.51 -25.21
N LEU A 401 -12.59 13.10 -24.01
CA LEU A 401 -11.43 13.81 -23.45
C LEU A 401 -10.51 12.82 -22.74
N THR A 402 -9.21 13.00 -22.89
CA THR A 402 -8.18 12.25 -22.16
C THR A 402 -7.26 13.19 -21.42
N SER A 403 -6.67 12.70 -20.32
CA SER A 403 -5.71 13.46 -19.54
C SER A 403 -4.53 12.63 -19.07
N SER A 404 -3.39 13.29 -18.96
CA SER A 404 -2.21 12.83 -18.23
C SER A 404 -1.51 14.03 -17.59
N LEU A 405 -0.58 13.75 -16.68
CA LEU A 405 0.06 14.73 -15.83
C LEU A 405 1.55 14.40 -15.71
N THR A 406 2.38 15.44 -15.61
CA THR A 406 3.69 15.38 -14.97
C THR A 406 3.78 16.42 -13.86
N GLN A 407 4.02 16.03 -12.61
CA GLN A 407 4.19 17.01 -11.51
C GLN A 407 5.61 17.60 -11.53
N LEU A 408 5.72 18.89 -11.20
CA LEU A 408 6.93 19.67 -11.35
C LEU A 408 7.12 20.67 -10.20
N PRO A 409 8.28 20.68 -9.52
CA PRO A 409 8.50 21.62 -8.42
C PRO A 409 8.64 23.05 -8.96
N ALA A 410 7.93 23.98 -8.33
CA ALA A 410 7.98 25.40 -8.60
C ALA A 410 8.27 26.18 -7.30
N LYS A 411 8.95 27.34 -7.41
CA LYS A 411 9.33 28.14 -6.23
C LYS A 411 8.14 28.63 -5.41
N ASP A 412 6.98 28.75 -6.02
CA ASP A 412 5.73 29.22 -5.43
C ASP A 412 4.79 28.07 -5.05
N ASN A 413 5.27 26.82 -5.02
CA ASN A 413 4.50 25.69 -4.49
C ASN A 413 3.92 26.03 -3.11
N THR A 414 2.68 25.60 -2.88
CA THR A 414 1.95 25.85 -1.65
C THR A 414 1.06 24.66 -1.33
N ILE A 415 0.80 24.43 -0.05
CA ILE A 415 -0.26 23.49 0.34
C ILE A 415 -1.63 24.17 0.40
N GLU A 416 -1.69 25.48 0.08
CA GLU A 416 -2.89 26.31 0.10
C GLU A 416 -3.60 26.39 -1.25
N GLY A 417 -3.78 25.23 -1.90
CA GLY A 417 -4.46 25.10 -3.17
C GLY A 417 -4.97 23.68 -3.37
N MET A 418 -5.73 23.46 -4.45
CA MET A 418 -6.23 22.13 -4.78
C MET A 418 -5.06 21.20 -5.10
N PRO A 419 -5.04 19.97 -4.53
CA PRO A 419 -4.09 18.93 -4.93
C PRO A 419 -4.17 18.64 -6.43
N THR A 420 -3.01 18.40 -7.04
CA THR A 420 -2.83 18.30 -8.48
C THR A 420 -3.57 17.10 -9.06
N MET A 421 -3.54 15.97 -8.35
CA MET A 421 -4.26 14.75 -8.74
C MET A 421 -5.78 14.95 -8.68
N MET A 422 -6.27 15.69 -7.69
CA MET A 422 -7.69 16.04 -7.55
C MET A 422 -8.14 17.04 -8.62
N LEU A 423 -7.24 17.94 -9.04
CA LEU A 423 -7.50 18.83 -10.18
C LEU A 423 -7.59 18.03 -11.49
N LEU A 424 -6.71 17.06 -11.71
CA LEU A 424 -6.79 16.17 -12.87
C LEU A 424 -8.10 15.36 -12.88
N ARG A 425 -8.48 14.83 -11.71
CA ARG A 425 -9.77 14.15 -11.45
C ARG A 425 -10.97 15.05 -11.78
N LYS A 426 -10.92 16.32 -11.37
CA LYS A 426 -11.94 17.34 -11.66
C LYS A 426 -12.06 17.63 -13.14
N VAL A 427 -10.93 17.76 -13.85
CA VAL A 427 -10.93 18.00 -15.30
C VAL A 427 -11.62 16.84 -16.02
N ILE A 428 -11.25 15.60 -15.72
CA ILE A 428 -11.83 14.43 -16.39
C ILE A 428 -13.32 14.28 -16.11
N GLN A 429 -13.80 14.63 -14.92
CA GLN A 429 -15.23 14.59 -14.62
C GLN A 429 -16.02 15.72 -15.28
N TYR A 430 -15.50 16.94 -15.34
CA TYR A 430 -16.33 18.11 -15.69
C TYR A 430 -16.02 18.76 -17.04
N ALA A 431 -14.90 18.42 -17.69
CA ALA A 431 -14.58 18.95 -19.02
C ALA A 431 -15.03 18.01 -20.15
N ASP A 432 -15.65 18.59 -21.17
CA ASP A 432 -16.09 17.89 -22.38
C ASP A 432 -15.14 18.05 -23.58
N SER A 433 -14.10 18.87 -23.43
CA SER A 433 -13.23 19.36 -24.50
C SER A 433 -11.93 19.94 -23.95
N VAL A 434 -10.91 20.05 -24.79
CA VAL A 434 -9.60 20.64 -24.42
C VAL A 434 -9.74 22.09 -23.92
N PRO A 435 -10.49 23.00 -24.57
CA PRO A 435 -10.66 24.36 -24.05
C PRO A 435 -11.30 24.41 -22.66
N ASN A 436 -12.31 23.56 -22.39
CA ASN A 436 -12.94 23.50 -21.07
C ASN A 436 -12.01 22.89 -20.02
N ALA A 437 -11.20 21.89 -20.39
CA ALA A 437 -10.15 21.35 -19.52
C ALA A 437 -9.14 22.42 -19.11
N LEU A 438 -8.62 23.18 -20.08
CA LEU A 438 -7.69 24.29 -19.84
C LEU A 438 -8.33 25.34 -18.91
N LYS A 439 -9.59 25.72 -19.16
CA LYS A 439 -10.32 26.67 -18.33
C LYS A 439 -10.44 26.23 -16.87
N ILE A 440 -10.80 24.96 -16.62
CA ILE A 440 -10.88 24.41 -15.25
C ILE A 440 -9.52 24.56 -14.53
N VAL A 441 -8.42 24.23 -15.21
CA VAL A 441 -7.07 24.36 -14.63
C VAL A 441 -6.74 25.81 -14.34
N GLN A 442 -7.02 26.73 -15.26
CA GLN A 442 -6.73 28.16 -15.11
C GLN A 442 -7.48 28.81 -13.95
N GLU A 443 -8.75 28.44 -13.75
CA GLU A 443 -9.64 29.02 -12.74
C GLU A 443 -9.49 28.39 -11.35
N THR A 444 -8.85 27.21 -11.26
CA THR A 444 -8.68 26.51 -9.98
C THR A 444 -7.38 26.94 -9.30
N PRO A 445 -7.41 27.38 -8.02
CA PRO A 445 -6.21 27.56 -7.22
C PRO A 445 -5.46 26.23 -7.05
N ARG A 446 -4.16 26.21 -7.32
CA ARG A 446 -3.35 24.98 -7.38
C ARG A 446 -2.34 24.95 -6.24
N ALA A 447 -2.10 23.77 -5.69
CA ALA A 447 -1.06 23.56 -4.69
C ALA A 447 0.33 23.51 -5.34
N TRP A 448 0.48 22.71 -6.39
CA TRP A 448 1.79 22.39 -6.97
C TRP A 448 1.89 22.75 -8.45
N GLY A 449 3.13 22.82 -8.92
CA GLY A 449 3.42 22.90 -10.34
C GLY A 449 3.24 21.56 -11.07
N ALA A 450 2.82 21.65 -12.33
CA ALA A 450 2.62 20.51 -13.19
C ALA A 450 2.56 20.87 -14.68
N SER A 451 2.79 19.87 -15.52
CA SER A 451 2.42 19.87 -16.94
C SER A 451 1.25 18.90 -17.12
N MET A 452 0.07 19.41 -17.41
CA MET A 452 -1.12 18.59 -17.67
C MET A 452 -1.38 18.54 -19.17
N MET A 453 -1.43 17.34 -19.75
CA MET A 453 -1.70 17.13 -21.16
C MET A 453 -3.14 16.67 -21.35
N PHE A 454 -3.86 17.34 -22.25
CA PHE A 454 -5.24 17.00 -22.60
C PHE A 454 -5.36 16.74 -24.09
N ALA A 455 -6.22 15.78 -24.45
CA ALA A 455 -6.53 15.50 -25.83
C ALA A 455 -8.01 15.15 -26.02
N ASP A 456 -8.60 15.64 -27.10
CA ASP A 456 -10.01 15.46 -27.44
C ASP A 456 -10.15 14.76 -28.80
N GLY A 457 -10.84 13.62 -28.77
CA GLY A 457 -11.11 12.80 -29.96
C GLY A 457 -12.18 13.36 -30.89
N LYS A 458 -13.08 14.23 -30.41
CA LYS A 458 -14.14 14.83 -31.23
C LYS A 458 -13.61 15.94 -32.12
N THR A 459 -12.82 16.84 -31.54
CA THR A 459 -12.24 17.98 -32.27
C THR A 459 -10.88 17.67 -32.87
N ASN A 460 -10.29 16.52 -32.52
CA ASN A 460 -8.96 16.10 -32.95
C ASN A 460 -7.88 17.11 -32.55
N GLN A 461 -7.94 17.55 -31.29
CA GLN A 461 -7.09 18.57 -30.70
C GLN A 461 -6.40 18.04 -29.44
N GLY A 462 -5.35 18.73 -29.01
CA GLY A 462 -4.79 18.56 -27.68
C GLY A 462 -3.86 19.71 -27.33
N ALA A 463 -3.57 19.86 -26.05
CA ALA A 463 -2.74 20.93 -25.52
C ALA A 463 -2.05 20.46 -24.23
N VAL A 464 -1.01 21.17 -23.84
CA VAL A 464 -0.40 21.05 -22.52
C VAL A 464 -0.59 22.37 -21.81
N ILE A 465 -1.07 22.35 -20.57
CA ILE A 465 -0.97 23.47 -19.65
C ILE A 465 0.15 23.20 -18.67
N GLU A 466 1.18 24.04 -18.74
CA GLU A 466 2.27 24.11 -17.78
C GLU A 466 1.86 25.12 -16.71
N CYS A 467 1.90 24.74 -15.44
CA CYS A 467 1.47 25.61 -14.35
C CYS A 467 2.36 25.47 -13.12
N SER A 468 2.37 26.54 -12.33
CA SER A 468 2.72 26.54 -10.91
C SER A 468 1.47 26.84 -10.07
N ALA A 469 1.65 27.06 -8.77
CA ALA A 469 0.56 27.52 -7.91
C ALA A 469 -0.07 28.84 -8.42
N THR A 470 0.77 29.80 -8.86
CA THR A 470 0.32 31.15 -9.22
C THR A 470 0.38 31.47 -10.72
N GLN A 471 1.08 30.68 -11.53
CA GLN A 471 1.32 30.95 -12.94
C GLN A 471 0.87 29.79 -13.84
N HIS A 472 0.58 30.07 -15.11
CA HIS A 472 0.36 29.05 -16.11
C HIS A 472 0.68 29.54 -17.53
N VAL A 473 1.01 28.60 -18.42
CA VAL A 473 1.24 28.79 -19.85
C VAL A 473 0.61 27.62 -20.61
N ILE A 474 -0.05 27.91 -21.72
CA ILE A 474 -0.62 26.90 -22.61
C ILE A 474 0.35 26.69 -23.78
N ARG A 475 0.67 25.42 -24.04
CA ARG A 475 1.46 24.98 -25.19
C ARG A 475 0.56 24.26 -26.17
N GLU A 476 0.49 24.84 -27.36
CA GLU A 476 -0.19 24.23 -28.50
C GLU A 476 0.75 23.24 -29.24
N PRO A 477 0.20 22.22 -29.91
CA PRO A 477 0.97 21.27 -30.71
C PRO A 477 1.77 21.97 -31.82
N VAL A 478 2.99 21.49 -32.05
CA VAL A 478 3.84 21.91 -33.17
C VAL A 478 3.95 20.74 -34.13
N ASP A 479 3.67 20.97 -35.41
CA ASP A 479 3.60 19.91 -36.42
C ASP A 479 2.64 18.76 -36.03
N GLU A 480 1.55 19.10 -35.36
CA GLU A 480 0.49 18.16 -34.94
C GLU A 480 1.01 17.08 -33.97
N ALA A 481 2.04 17.43 -33.20
CA ALA A 481 2.57 16.64 -32.11
C ALA A 481 2.94 17.52 -30.91
N LEU A 482 2.96 16.93 -29.72
CA LEU A 482 3.32 17.61 -28.48
C LEU A 482 3.99 16.61 -27.51
N VAL A 483 4.90 17.12 -26.67
CA VAL A 483 5.58 16.35 -25.64
C VAL A 483 5.63 17.16 -24.35
N ALA A 484 5.39 16.50 -23.23
CA ALA A 484 5.59 17.02 -21.89
C ALA A 484 6.34 15.98 -21.05
N THR A 485 7.52 16.37 -20.56
CA THR A 485 8.32 15.54 -19.66
C THR A 485 8.34 16.18 -18.27
N ASN A 486 9.36 15.91 -17.47
CA ASN A 486 9.57 16.56 -16.18
C ASN A 486 10.24 17.94 -16.31
N ARG A 487 9.94 18.68 -17.39
CA ARG A 487 10.53 19.98 -17.67
C ARG A 487 9.47 20.94 -18.18
N MET A 488 9.46 22.15 -17.63
CA MET A 488 8.70 23.26 -18.20
C MET A 488 9.39 23.73 -19.47
N ALA A 489 8.71 23.69 -20.61
CA ALA A 489 9.28 24.18 -21.86
C ALA A 489 9.16 25.70 -21.99
N ASP A 490 8.19 26.34 -21.32
CA ASP A 490 8.15 27.79 -21.26
C ASP A 490 9.31 28.33 -20.41
N LYS A 491 10.04 29.31 -20.96
CA LYS A 491 11.23 29.87 -20.32
C LYS A 491 10.92 30.54 -18.98
N LYS A 492 9.80 31.27 -18.86
CA LYS A 492 9.47 31.99 -17.62
C LYS A 492 9.08 31.01 -16.52
N LEU A 493 8.25 30.02 -16.83
CA LEU A 493 7.92 28.96 -15.89
C LEU A 493 9.13 28.11 -15.52
N TYR A 494 10.01 27.81 -16.48
CA TYR A 494 11.28 27.13 -16.21
C TYR A 494 12.16 27.93 -15.24
N GLU A 495 12.29 29.25 -15.42
CA GLU A 495 13.02 30.10 -14.48
C GLU A 495 12.35 30.22 -13.10
N ALA A 496 11.03 30.03 -13.04
CA ALA A 496 10.23 29.96 -11.82
C ALA A 496 10.28 28.59 -11.13
N MET A 497 10.81 27.55 -11.79
CA MET A 497 11.09 26.27 -11.14
C MET A 497 12.09 26.45 -10.00
N GLU A 498 11.99 25.57 -9.00
CA GLU A 498 12.89 25.59 -7.85
C GLU A 498 14.32 25.22 -8.28
N LYS A 499 15.21 26.22 -8.33
CA LYS A 499 16.62 26.03 -8.72
C LYS A 499 17.33 25.21 -7.64
N GLY A 500 17.97 24.11 -8.06
CA GLY A 500 18.69 23.20 -7.15
C GLY A 500 17.83 22.07 -6.58
N ALA A 501 16.53 22.01 -6.90
CA ALA A 501 15.69 20.86 -6.57
C ALA A 501 16.08 19.60 -7.38
N LEU A 502 16.67 19.80 -8.57
CA LEU A 502 17.11 18.73 -9.48
C LEU A 502 18.61 18.90 -9.78
N SER A 503 19.33 17.78 -9.94
CA SER A 503 20.75 17.82 -10.31
C SER A 503 20.95 18.18 -11.79
N ASP A 504 22.11 18.72 -12.16
CA ASP A 504 22.46 19.04 -13.55
C ASP A 504 22.30 17.82 -14.49
N ASP A 505 22.66 16.64 -14.01
CA ASP A 505 22.49 15.37 -14.74
C ASP A 505 21.00 15.04 -14.95
N PHE A 506 20.15 15.39 -13.99
CA PHE A 506 18.71 15.21 -14.09
C PHE A 506 18.13 16.13 -15.16
N GLU A 507 18.45 17.43 -15.12
CA GLU A 507 18.06 18.40 -16.16
C GLU A 507 18.49 17.97 -17.56
N LYS A 508 19.73 17.50 -17.68
CA LYS A 508 20.25 16.99 -18.95
C LYS A 508 19.44 15.79 -19.44
N GLY A 509 19.15 14.81 -18.60
CA GLY A 509 18.38 13.62 -18.98
C GLY A 509 16.97 13.95 -19.49
N MET A 510 16.25 14.86 -18.82
CA MET A 510 14.92 15.29 -19.25
C MET A 510 14.95 15.94 -20.65
N SER A 511 15.95 16.79 -20.90
CA SER A 511 16.16 17.41 -22.21
C SER A 511 16.44 16.37 -23.31
N LEU A 512 17.18 15.30 -22.99
CA LEU A 512 17.45 14.22 -23.96
C LEU A 512 16.16 13.46 -24.32
N ARG A 513 15.26 13.20 -23.37
CA ARG A 513 13.95 12.59 -23.64
C ARG A 513 13.11 13.44 -24.60
N GLU A 514 13.01 14.74 -24.36
CA GLU A 514 12.27 15.65 -25.24
C GLU A 514 12.85 15.68 -26.67
N GLN A 515 14.19 15.74 -26.78
CA GLN A 515 14.88 15.67 -28.07
C GLN A 515 14.63 14.35 -28.78
N ARG A 516 14.59 13.23 -28.04
CA ARG A 516 14.33 11.90 -28.58
C ARG A 516 12.92 11.80 -29.16
N TYR A 517 11.90 12.28 -28.45
CA TYR A 517 10.55 12.41 -29.03
C TYR A 517 10.55 13.26 -30.30
N GLY A 518 11.25 14.39 -30.29
CA GLY A 518 11.39 15.23 -31.49
C GLY A 518 11.97 14.49 -32.69
N GLN A 519 12.97 13.60 -32.50
CA GLN A 519 13.49 12.74 -33.56
C GLN A 519 12.49 11.67 -34.00
N MET A 520 11.79 11.04 -33.07
CA MET A 520 10.80 10.01 -33.36
C MET A 520 9.61 10.56 -34.14
N PHE A 521 9.09 11.73 -33.77
CA PHE A 521 8.02 12.39 -34.52
C PHE A 521 8.44 12.70 -35.96
N LYS A 522 9.64 13.28 -36.16
CA LYS A 522 10.15 13.62 -37.50
C LYS A 522 10.35 12.41 -38.40
N THR A 523 10.73 11.26 -37.85
CA THR A 523 11.03 10.04 -38.62
C THR A 523 9.80 9.16 -38.87
N ASN A 524 8.71 9.38 -38.12
CA ASN A 524 7.49 8.58 -38.16
C ASN A 524 6.23 9.35 -38.60
N VAL A 525 6.38 10.51 -39.26
CA VAL A 525 5.26 11.27 -39.83
C VAL A 525 4.36 10.38 -40.68
N GLY A 526 3.05 10.42 -40.41
CA GLY A 526 2.01 9.65 -41.09
C GLY A 526 2.03 8.15 -40.78
N LYS A 527 2.80 7.72 -39.77
CA LYS A 527 2.99 6.30 -39.43
C LYS A 527 2.62 5.97 -37.99
N ILE A 528 2.30 6.97 -37.17
CA ILE A 528 2.01 6.75 -35.77
C ILE A 528 0.61 6.16 -35.64
N ASP A 529 0.54 4.84 -35.44
CA ASP A 529 -0.63 4.11 -34.97
C ASP A 529 -0.44 3.72 -33.49
N VAL A 530 -1.37 2.95 -32.92
CA VAL A 530 -1.30 2.53 -31.51
C VAL A 530 -0.07 1.67 -31.20
N SER A 531 0.36 0.80 -32.13
CA SER A 531 1.56 -0.03 -31.95
C SER A 531 2.81 0.82 -31.96
N LYS A 532 2.90 1.78 -32.89
CA LYS A 532 4.01 2.75 -32.95
C LYS A 532 4.05 3.66 -31.73
N ALA A 533 2.89 4.01 -31.19
CA ALA A 533 2.77 4.77 -29.95
C ALA A 533 3.31 3.98 -28.74
N VAL A 534 3.07 2.68 -28.67
CA VAL A 534 3.71 1.79 -27.69
C VAL A 534 5.22 1.75 -27.89
N ASP A 535 5.71 1.65 -29.14
CA ASP A 535 7.16 1.70 -29.42
C ASP A 535 7.79 3.01 -28.90
N PHE A 536 7.09 4.15 -29.02
CA PHE A 536 7.56 5.43 -28.52
C PHE A 536 7.70 5.43 -26.99
N LEU A 537 6.77 4.81 -26.26
CA LEU A 537 6.85 4.68 -24.80
C LEU A 537 7.98 3.73 -24.37
N ARG A 538 8.32 2.74 -25.20
CA ARG A 538 9.39 1.76 -24.96
C ARG A 538 10.78 2.24 -25.35
N ASP A 539 10.90 3.43 -25.94
CA ASP A 539 12.17 3.89 -26.49
C ASP A 539 13.24 4.06 -25.40
N HIS A 540 14.39 3.45 -25.62
CA HIS A 540 15.47 3.37 -24.64
C HIS A 540 16.80 3.84 -25.23
N LEU A 541 16.77 4.66 -26.27
CA LEU A 541 17.99 5.22 -26.87
C LEU A 541 18.46 6.45 -26.09
N ASP A 542 19.66 6.38 -25.52
CA ASP A 542 20.35 7.54 -24.97
C ASP A 542 21.06 8.31 -26.09
N LEU A 543 20.55 9.51 -26.39
CA LEU A 543 21.10 10.38 -27.42
C LEU A 543 22.53 10.87 -27.11
N SER A 544 22.97 10.86 -25.85
CA SER A 544 24.30 11.34 -25.47
C SER A 544 25.40 10.30 -25.72
N THR A 545 25.06 9.02 -25.66
CA THR A 545 26.00 7.91 -25.87
C THR A 545 25.78 7.18 -27.19
N GLY A 546 24.60 7.33 -27.81
CA GLY A 546 24.17 6.60 -28.99
C GLY A 546 23.91 5.12 -28.71
N LYS A 547 23.73 4.74 -27.44
CA LYS A 547 23.51 3.36 -26.99
C LYS A 547 22.15 3.25 -26.28
N ASN A 548 21.68 2.03 -26.19
CA ASN A 548 20.48 1.70 -25.43
C ASN A 548 20.77 1.74 -23.91
N THR A 549 19.80 2.22 -23.14
CA THR A 549 19.82 2.20 -21.67
C THR A 549 18.41 2.28 -21.12
N ILE A 550 18.20 1.75 -19.91
CA ILE A 550 16.96 1.95 -19.14
C ILE A 550 17.20 2.86 -17.93
N SER A 551 18.29 3.62 -17.91
CA SER A 551 18.60 4.55 -16.82
C SER A 551 17.69 5.80 -16.85
N PHE A 552 17.06 6.07 -15.72
CA PHE A 552 16.39 7.35 -15.44
C PHE A 552 17.42 8.45 -15.11
N PRO A 553 17.24 9.71 -15.57
CA PRO A 553 16.12 10.27 -16.33
C PRO A 553 16.33 10.38 -17.85
N VAL A 554 17.24 9.57 -18.41
CA VAL A 554 17.66 9.67 -19.82
C VAL A 554 16.75 8.88 -20.75
N ALA A 555 16.41 7.65 -20.39
CA ALA A 555 15.57 6.77 -21.21
C ALA A 555 14.08 7.14 -21.10
N ILE A 556 13.32 6.98 -22.18
CA ILE A 556 11.85 7.13 -22.16
C ILE A 556 11.21 5.89 -21.51
N GLY A 557 11.65 4.70 -21.93
CA GLY A 557 11.34 3.40 -21.33
C GLY A 557 12.36 3.02 -20.27
N SER A 558 12.39 3.74 -19.16
CA SER A 558 13.34 3.53 -18.07
C SER A 558 12.97 2.35 -17.17
N ALA A 559 13.88 1.99 -16.25
CA ALA A 559 13.73 0.88 -15.33
C ALA A 559 12.60 1.12 -14.29
N GLY A 560 12.29 2.37 -13.98
CA GLY A 560 11.31 2.76 -12.98
C GLY A 560 9.88 2.87 -13.48
N ILE A 561 9.59 2.55 -14.76
CA ILE A 561 8.22 2.68 -15.29
C ILE A 561 7.28 1.68 -14.64
N VAL A 562 6.28 2.23 -13.96
CA VAL A 562 5.28 1.48 -13.18
C VAL A 562 3.90 1.44 -13.82
N SER A 563 3.65 2.25 -14.83
CA SER A 563 2.40 2.20 -15.58
C SER A 563 2.57 2.96 -16.89
N SER A 564 2.01 2.41 -17.96
CA SER A 564 2.01 3.04 -19.28
C SER A 564 0.63 2.94 -19.90
N VAL A 565 0.19 4.00 -20.58
CA VAL A 565 -1.09 4.03 -21.28
C VAL A 565 -0.95 4.65 -22.66
N VAL A 566 -1.74 4.16 -23.61
CA VAL A 566 -1.98 4.81 -24.90
C VAL A 566 -3.48 4.98 -25.09
N PHE A 567 -3.96 6.20 -25.28
CA PHE A 567 -5.35 6.52 -25.57
C PHE A 567 -5.57 6.76 -27.07
N ARG A 568 -6.76 6.35 -27.52
CA ARG A 568 -7.38 6.72 -28.79
C ARG A 568 -8.78 7.28 -28.52
N PRO A 569 -8.87 8.58 -28.14
CA PRO A 569 -10.09 9.16 -27.61
C PRO A 569 -11.26 9.17 -28.60
N ALA A 570 -11.00 9.31 -29.90
CA ALA A 570 -12.05 9.33 -30.93
C ALA A 570 -12.92 8.07 -30.93
N ASP A 571 -12.33 6.95 -30.49
CA ASP A 571 -12.98 5.64 -30.45
C ASP A 571 -13.27 5.18 -29.01
N PHE A 572 -12.98 6.03 -28.00
CA PHE A 572 -13.07 5.70 -26.57
C PHE A 572 -12.18 4.52 -26.13
N ASN A 573 -11.14 4.24 -26.92
CA ASN A 573 -10.24 3.12 -26.72
C ASN A 573 -8.99 3.56 -25.96
N PHE A 574 -8.44 2.67 -25.15
CA PHE A 574 -7.16 2.87 -24.49
C PHE A 574 -6.48 1.55 -24.20
N TRP A 575 -5.16 1.57 -24.08
CA TRP A 575 -4.34 0.40 -23.84
C TRP A 575 -3.46 0.64 -22.64
N VAL A 576 -3.46 -0.27 -21.68
CA VAL A 576 -2.66 -0.16 -20.45
C VAL A 576 -1.66 -1.31 -20.39
N ALA A 577 -0.42 -0.99 -20.06
CA ALA A 577 0.64 -1.98 -19.90
C ALA A 577 0.44 -2.81 -18.62
N ARG A 578 0.71 -4.11 -18.70
CA ARG A 578 0.72 -5.05 -17.57
C ARG A 578 2.01 -5.86 -17.51
N GLY A 579 2.29 -6.39 -16.33
CA GLY A 579 3.45 -7.25 -16.06
C GLY A 579 4.38 -6.59 -15.06
N ALA A 580 5.53 -7.23 -14.81
CA ALA A 580 6.51 -6.71 -13.87
C ALA A 580 7.15 -5.39 -14.35
N VAL A 581 7.63 -4.60 -13.39
CA VAL A 581 8.45 -3.43 -13.66
C VAL A 581 9.76 -3.85 -14.36
N PRO A 582 10.17 -3.18 -15.44
CA PRO A 582 9.58 -1.97 -16.01
C PRO A 582 8.39 -2.31 -16.92
N MET A 583 7.21 -1.82 -16.53
CA MET A 583 5.93 -2.30 -17.07
C MET A 583 5.73 -1.93 -18.53
N VAL A 584 6.38 -0.87 -19.00
CA VAL A 584 6.29 -0.39 -20.38
C VAL A 584 6.70 -1.42 -21.42
N TYR A 585 7.58 -2.35 -21.07
CA TYR A 585 7.98 -3.43 -21.98
C TYR A 585 7.04 -4.63 -21.92
N GLY A 586 6.11 -4.67 -20.95
CA GLY A 586 5.08 -5.68 -20.83
C GLY A 586 4.05 -5.63 -21.97
N GLU A 587 3.06 -6.50 -21.88
CA GLU A 587 1.95 -6.53 -22.84
C GLU A 587 1.01 -5.35 -22.56
N PHE A 588 0.54 -4.67 -23.60
CA PHE A 588 -0.52 -3.66 -23.47
C PHE A 588 -1.87 -4.29 -23.78
N ILE A 589 -2.81 -4.14 -22.85
CA ILE A 589 -4.17 -4.67 -22.96
C ILE A 589 -5.12 -3.54 -23.32
N GLY A 590 -5.95 -3.79 -24.34
CA GLY A 590 -6.93 -2.86 -24.86
C GLY A 590 -8.25 -2.86 -24.09
N PHE A 591 -8.77 -1.67 -23.84
CA PHE A 591 -10.05 -1.38 -23.19
C PHE A 591 -10.84 -0.33 -23.96
N ASN A 592 -12.17 -0.41 -23.88
CA ASN A 592 -13.10 0.59 -24.39
C ASN A 592 -13.95 1.13 -23.24
N LEU A 593 -13.96 2.45 -23.04
CA LEU A 593 -14.69 3.07 -21.94
C LEU A 593 -16.19 2.74 -21.98
N LYS A 594 -16.81 2.75 -23.16
CA LYS A 594 -18.26 2.49 -23.28
C LYS A 594 -18.62 1.05 -22.94
N ALA A 595 -17.79 0.09 -23.36
CA ALA A 595 -17.95 -1.31 -22.98
C ALA A 595 -17.81 -1.48 -21.46
N LEU A 596 -16.79 -0.86 -20.86
CA LEU A 596 -16.58 -0.89 -19.41
C LEU A 596 -17.77 -0.30 -18.65
N LEU A 597 -18.33 0.83 -19.09
CA LEU A 597 -19.54 1.43 -18.49
C LEU A 597 -20.77 0.51 -18.63
N ALA A 598 -20.88 -0.24 -19.73
CA ALA A 598 -21.93 -1.24 -19.91
C ALA A 598 -21.71 -2.52 -19.08
N GLY A 599 -20.56 -2.66 -18.39
CA GLY A 599 -20.17 -3.89 -17.71
C GLY A 599 -19.81 -5.02 -18.69
N GLU A 600 -19.50 -4.69 -19.93
CA GLU A 600 -19.20 -5.60 -21.02
C GLU A 600 -17.69 -5.74 -21.25
N LYS A 601 -17.29 -6.84 -21.90
CA LYS A 601 -15.90 -7.03 -22.32
C LYS A 601 -15.56 -6.05 -23.44
N SER A 602 -14.37 -5.48 -23.38
CA SER A 602 -13.86 -4.61 -24.44
C SER A 602 -13.51 -5.42 -25.69
N GLU A 603 -14.17 -5.11 -26.80
CA GLU A 603 -13.87 -5.68 -28.12
C GLU A 603 -13.22 -4.61 -29.00
N ILE A 604 -11.89 -4.50 -28.93
CA ILE A 604 -11.13 -3.50 -29.70
C ILE A 604 -10.00 -4.15 -30.48
N THR A 605 -9.56 -3.49 -31.55
CA THR A 605 -8.45 -3.98 -32.40
C THR A 605 -7.31 -2.96 -32.43
N PRO A 606 -6.06 -3.36 -32.13
CA PRO A 606 -5.68 -4.67 -31.58
C PRO A 606 -6.17 -4.82 -30.13
N ALA A 607 -6.65 -6.00 -29.74
CA ALA A 607 -7.05 -6.25 -28.36
C ALA A 607 -5.84 -6.27 -27.40
N ARG A 608 -4.66 -6.63 -27.93
CA ARG A 608 -3.40 -6.71 -27.21
C ARG A 608 -2.24 -6.27 -28.10
N ILE A 609 -1.27 -5.58 -27.53
CA ILE A 609 0.03 -5.33 -28.16
C ILE A 609 1.07 -6.10 -27.34
N LEU A 610 1.75 -7.04 -28.01
CA LEU A 610 2.60 -8.02 -27.34
C LEU A 610 3.73 -7.35 -26.55
N ARG A 611 4.19 -8.06 -25.50
CA ARG A 611 5.39 -7.67 -24.74
C ARG A 611 6.59 -7.55 -25.66
N ASP A 612 7.51 -6.66 -25.29
CA ASP A 612 8.73 -6.40 -26.04
C ASP A 612 9.74 -7.53 -25.88
N ALA A 613 10.41 -7.92 -26.97
CA ALA A 613 11.45 -8.94 -26.95
C ALA A 613 12.72 -8.45 -26.22
N TYR A 614 12.90 -7.14 -26.07
CA TYR A 614 14.01 -6.54 -25.32
C TYR A 614 14.08 -7.05 -23.87
N LEU A 615 12.93 -7.35 -23.23
CA LEU A 615 12.89 -7.93 -21.88
C LEU A 615 13.67 -9.23 -21.73
N ASP A 616 13.75 -10.03 -22.80
CA ASP A 616 14.44 -11.33 -22.77
C ASP A 616 15.93 -11.21 -23.16
N SER A 617 16.38 -10.03 -23.54
CA SER A 617 17.74 -9.80 -24.02
C SER A 617 18.77 -9.77 -22.88
N GLU A 618 20.00 -10.19 -23.17
CA GLU A 618 21.12 -10.06 -22.23
C GLU A 618 21.48 -8.59 -21.96
N GLU A 619 21.24 -7.70 -22.92
CA GLU A 619 21.42 -6.26 -22.76
C GLU A 619 20.48 -5.70 -21.67
N PHE A 620 19.20 -6.05 -21.72
CA PHE A 620 18.23 -5.64 -20.70
C PHE A 620 18.61 -6.15 -19.31
N LYS A 621 18.97 -7.43 -19.17
CA LYS A 621 19.40 -8.01 -17.88
C LYS A 621 20.61 -7.28 -17.29
N MET A 622 21.57 -6.90 -18.13
CA MET A 622 22.74 -6.15 -17.72
C MET A 622 22.38 -4.74 -17.24
N GLU A 623 21.55 -4.01 -17.98
CA GLU A 623 21.12 -2.67 -17.60
C GLU A 623 20.22 -2.68 -16.36
N LEU A 624 19.37 -3.70 -16.19
CA LEU A 624 18.54 -3.88 -15.00
C LEU A 624 19.40 -4.08 -13.75
N LYS A 625 20.42 -4.94 -13.83
CA LYS A 625 21.37 -5.14 -12.73
C LYS A 625 22.10 -3.84 -12.36
N LYS A 626 22.48 -3.03 -13.36
CA LYS A 626 23.09 -1.72 -13.12
C LYS A 626 22.12 -0.78 -12.40
N ALA A 627 20.85 -0.73 -12.83
CA ALA A 627 19.82 0.07 -12.17
C ALA A 627 19.57 -0.39 -10.71
N GLU A 628 19.57 -1.69 -10.44
CA GLU A 628 19.48 -2.27 -9.09
C GLU A 628 20.64 -1.84 -8.20
N GLU A 629 21.86 -1.87 -8.72
CA GLU A 629 23.05 -1.48 -7.97
C GLU A 629 23.07 0.03 -7.69
N GLU A 630 22.69 0.85 -8.67
CA GLU A 630 22.52 2.30 -8.48
C GLU A 630 21.44 2.62 -7.43
N ALA A 631 20.30 1.93 -7.46
CA ALA A 631 19.24 2.08 -6.47
C ALA A 631 19.69 1.66 -5.07
N TYR A 632 20.45 0.57 -4.95
CA TYR A 632 21.03 0.14 -3.68
C TYR A 632 22.00 1.19 -3.11
N GLN A 633 22.86 1.78 -3.95
CA GLN A 633 23.76 2.85 -3.51
C GLN A 633 23.02 4.14 -3.14
N ARG A 634 21.89 4.45 -3.81
CA ARG A 634 21.02 5.57 -3.42
C ARG A 634 20.43 5.34 -2.02
N ARG A 635 19.84 4.18 -1.74
CA ARG A 635 19.25 3.86 -0.42
C ARG A 635 20.26 3.87 0.73
N LYS A 636 21.53 3.56 0.45
CA LYS A 636 22.59 3.55 1.46
C LYS A 636 23.04 4.96 1.86
N ARG A 637 22.90 5.93 0.96
CA ARG A 637 23.24 7.34 1.20
C ARG A 637 22.07 8.03 1.87
#